data_AF-A0A2J7QJV4-F1
#
_entry.id   AF-A0A2J7QJV4-F1
#
_cell.length_a   1.000
_cell.length_b   1.000
_cell.length_c   1.000
_cell.angle_alpha   90.00
_cell.angle_beta   90.00
_cell.angle_gamma   90.00
#
_symmetry.space_group_name_H-M   'P 1'
#
loop_
_entity.id
_entity.type
_entity.pdbx_description
1 polymer ?
#
loop_
_entity_poly.entity_id
_entity_poly.type
_entity_poly.pdbx_seq_one_letter_code
_entity_poly.pdbx_strand_id
1 'polypeptide(L)'
;MSWTLLQKEGHETQTPLEAGEAPCEPVGEEVQRLNVIHSLPFLLTAEEPQCMQRILPKVQQGLPSASAEFHLAASSTFLTILEKKLVHPRTFTQTFLQGILSSIDSRDPVVASAWLETLLDVIDLLPATVVKSDILPVAIAKGQIAQPVSTRLTACKLLGKIATKFEPYMLKKEVLPLIHSLCQDVNYEVRACICSQLHYVARSLDAETVKPALLPSLVELASDEESHVRLEAVETIVNMLPTLQADSVKFTIVPLVKKMCEQSLRAEDSVMVKISEQFGKLCLGLEKLLTPQEKAWMLRHYQKMAELGLPQVMKTNVPDYAMMPDVVPANTDNHIACRHNCAYNFPAITAFCGTAGKMDNFSQQLYSTFRDLACDPYFMIRHTVACGLYEIAGILGSASSVLKPELITLLKDDAEVLQGLVPHLGQTLLLLSKAGTFSPDFMDNTVLNIGRALIKCEAEISMTTNWRLHAEILGQLEYLPHCMPSDFIYSHFIPIIFHRIHAARPVPCRMAAARTMLVFLRYNVKETQKNAIRARIDTDLRNNDSCYKRLLYVKMCATAMDLFSKHYFKEYFFMPLIDLADDQVPNIRLTVVMMFPKLKSMLCLPGDHKLLTSLEAHIRNLSINEKDRDVKAQLNLTIEALDAIEVQVEVIGSQPPASKEDIEDQRKADEETKLSGIVSALGKRKFVGQTDLKRRKFFALGWGICSDFSYSFRYVLQQQ
;
A
#
# COMPACT_ATOMS: atom_id res chain seq x y z
N MET A 1 -6.36 20.17 -36.46
CA MET A 1 -6.48 21.44 -37.21
C MET A 1 -5.08 22.05 -37.23
N SER A 2 -4.30 21.98 -38.32
CA SER A 2 -4.40 22.91 -39.44
C SER A 2 -3.42 22.51 -40.58
N TRP A 3 -3.94 22.50 -41.83
CA TRP A 3 -3.31 22.97 -43.10
C TRP A 3 -2.24 22.14 -43.89
N THR A 4 -2.75 21.40 -44.89
CA THR A 4 -2.46 21.42 -46.37
C THR A 4 -1.04 21.42 -46.99
N LEU A 5 -0.88 20.45 -47.91
CA LEU A 5 -0.34 20.49 -49.31
C LEU A 5 1.11 20.96 -49.59
N LEU A 6 1.89 20.07 -50.23
CA LEU A 6 2.66 20.35 -51.46
C LEU A 6 3.20 19.06 -52.12
N GLN A 7 2.69 18.76 -53.32
CA GLN A 7 3.31 17.86 -54.31
C GLN A 7 4.47 18.58 -55.02
N LYS A 8 5.55 17.86 -55.37
CA LYS A 8 6.18 17.91 -56.70
C LYS A 8 7.17 16.75 -56.90
N GLU A 9 7.04 16.13 -58.07
CA GLU A 9 7.75 14.97 -58.61
C GLU A 9 9.19 15.28 -59.07
N GLY A 10 10.02 14.23 -59.23
CA GLY A 10 11.25 14.23 -60.00
C GLY A 10 12.06 12.93 -59.87
N HIS A 11 12.06 12.11 -60.92
CA HIS A 11 12.74 10.80 -61.09
C HIS A 11 14.28 10.87 -61.09
N GLU A 12 14.96 9.84 -60.56
CA GLU A 12 15.89 8.89 -61.26
C GLU A 12 16.76 8.02 -60.30
N THR A 13 16.62 6.68 -60.43
CA THR A 13 17.60 5.54 -60.33
C THR A 13 18.85 5.61 -59.41
N GLN A 14 19.34 4.62 -58.63
CA GLN A 14 19.17 3.15 -58.52
C GLN A 14 19.96 2.60 -57.27
N THR A 15 19.30 1.78 -56.42
CA THR A 15 19.77 0.56 -55.65
C THR A 15 20.91 0.58 -54.59
N PRO A 16 21.00 -0.41 -53.65
CA PRO A 16 20.09 -0.72 -52.54
C PRO A 16 20.84 -0.88 -51.18
N LEU A 17 20.30 -0.36 -50.06
CA LEU A 17 20.84 -0.66 -48.73
C LEU A 17 19.71 -1.00 -47.75
N GLU A 18 19.79 -2.24 -47.26
CA GLU A 18 19.34 -2.77 -45.97
C GLU A 18 17.90 -2.47 -45.54
N ALA A 19 17.03 -3.47 -45.74
CA ALA A 19 15.68 -3.52 -45.21
C ALA A 19 15.71 -3.60 -43.68
N GLY A 20 15.52 -2.45 -43.03
CA GLY A 20 14.93 -2.40 -41.69
C GLY A 20 13.42 -2.60 -41.82
N GLU A 21 12.90 -3.65 -41.20
CA GLU A 21 11.45 -3.87 -41.04
C GLU A 21 10.86 -2.73 -40.19
N ALA A 22 10.18 -1.79 -40.85
CA ALA A 22 9.27 -0.86 -40.19
C ALA A 22 7.95 -1.60 -39.88
N PRO A 23 7.29 -1.34 -38.73
CA PRO A 23 5.98 -1.92 -38.44
C PRO A 23 4.98 -1.42 -39.50
N CYS A 24 4.45 -2.35 -40.29
CA CYS A 24 3.47 -2.05 -41.32
C CYS A 24 2.20 -1.51 -40.64
N GLU A 25 1.80 -0.26 -40.89
CA GLU A 25 0.52 0.26 -40.43
C GLU A 25 -0.61 -0.61 -40.99
N PRO A 26 -1.62 -1.01 -40.18
CA PRO A 26 -2.67 -1.90 -40.63
C PRO A 26 -3.45 -1.26 -41.79
N VAL A 27 -3.49 -1.98 -42.92
CA VAL A 27 -4.21 -1.59 -44.14
C VAL A 27 -5.68 -1.36 -43.78
N GLY A 28 -6.37 -0.39 -44.40
CA GLY A 28 -7.72 0.03 -43.99
C GLY A 28 -8.77 -1.09 -43.83
N GLU A 29 -8.58 -2.24 -44.48
CA GLU A 29 -9.38 -3.46 -44.27
C GLU A 29 -9.20 -4.08 -42.87
N GLU A 30 -7.97 -4.11 -42.34
CA GLU A 30 -7.65 -4.67 -41.04
C GLU A 30 -8.25 -3.83 -39.89
N VAL A 31 -8.17 -2.50 -40.00
CA VAL A 31 -8.82 -1.57 -39.07
C VAL A 31 -10.35 -1.76 -39.07
N GLN A 32 -10.95 -1.99 -40.24
CA GLN A 32 -12.39 -2.29 -40.33
C GLN A 32 -12.73 -3.62 -39.65
N ARG A 33 -11.92 -4.67 -39.86
CA ARG A 33 -12.10 -5.97 -39.20
C ARG A 33 -11.99 -5.83 -37.68
N LEU A 34 -11.00 -5.10 -37.18
CA LEU A 34 -10.83 -4.82 -35.75
C LEU A 34 -12.04 -4.06 -35.16
N ASN A 35 -12.55 -3.07 -35.87
CA ASN A 35 -13.76 -2.36 -35.44
C ASN A 35 -15.00 -3.28 -35.37
N VAL A 36 -15.14 -4.21 -36.31
CA VAL A 36 -16.24 -5.19 -36.31
C VAL A 36 -16.17 -6.10 -35.08
N ILE A 37 -14.99 -6.63 -34.74
CA ILE A 37 -14.85 -7.51 -33.57
C ILE A 37 -15.13 -6.75 -32.27
N HIS A 38 -14.59 -5.54 -32.09
CA HIS A 38 -14.87 -4.72 -30.90
C HIS A 38 -16.33 -4.30 -30.77
N SER A 39 -17.05 -4.18 -31.89
CA SER A 39 -18.47 -3.83 -31.91
C SER A 39 -19.40 -5.02 -31.66
N LEU A 40 -18.88 -6.25 -31.70
CA LEU A 40 -19.69 -7.47 -31.60
C LEU A 40 -20.56 -7.54 -30.33
N PRO A 41 -20.09 -7.16 -29.12
CA PRO A 41 -20.94 -7.17 -27.92
C PRO A 41 -22.14 -6.21 -28.03
N PHE A 42 -21.93 -5.02 -28.60
CA PHE A 42 -23.01 -4.06 -28.83
C PHE A 42 -24.02 -4.60 -29.84
N LEU A 43 -23.55 -5.17 -30.94
CA LEU A 43 -24.40 -5.74 -31.99
C LEU A 43 -25.24 -6.92 -31.49
N LEU A 44 -24.68 -7.78 -30.63
CA LEU A 44 -25.42 -8.86 -29.98
C LEU A 44 -26.50 -8.33 -29.02
N THR A 45 -26.25 -7.20 -28.36
CA THR A 45 -27.24 -6.57 -27.47
C THR A 45 -28.38 -5.92 -28.25
N ALA A 46 -28.06 -5.27 -29.37
CA ALA A 46 -29.05 -4.53 -30.16
C ALA A 46 -29.88 -5.45 -31.07
N GLU A 47 -29.24 -6.39 -31.79
CA GLU A 47 -29.88 -7.23 -32.81
C GLU A 47 -29.28 -8.65 -32.85
N GLU A 48 -29.40 -9.40 -31.75
CA GLU A 48 -28.84 -10.75 -31.59
C GLU A 48 -29.05 -11.67 -32.81
N PRO A 49 -30.29 -11.88 -33.33
CA PRO A 49 -30.51 -12.87 -34.38
C PRO A 49 -29.80 -12.53 -35.69
N GLN A 50 -29.74 -11.24 -36.04
CA GLN A 50 -29.10 -10.78 -37.28
C GLN A 50 -27.58 -10.84 -37.16
N CYS A 51 -27.04 -10.43 -36.01
CA CYS A 51 -25.62 -10.53 -35.70
C CYS A 51 -25.15 -11.99 -35.79
N MET A 52 -25.89 -12.92 -35.15
CA MET A 52 -25.60 -14.35 -35.15
C MET A 52 -25.69 -14.98 -36.55
N GLN A 53 -26.62 -14.55 -37.41
CA GLN A 53 -26.79 -15.13 -38.75
C GLN A 53 -25.84 -14.55 -39.81
N ARG A 54 -25.46 -13.26 -39.72
CA ARG A 54 -24.77 -12.56 -40.82
C ARG A 54 -23.33 -12.14 -40.49
N ILE A 55 -23.06 -11.76 -39.25
CA ILE A 55 -21.77 -11.15 -38.86
C ILE A 55 -20.86 -12.22 -38.28
N LEU A 56 -21.36 -12.97 -37.29
CA LEU A 56 -20.55 -13.97 -36.58
C LEU A 56 -19.96 -15.07 -37.49
N PRO A 57 -20.69 -15.63 -38.48
CA PRO A 57 -20.10 -16.61 -39.38
C PRO A 57 -18.91 -16.07 -40.18
N LYS A 58 -18.94 -14.79 -40.55
CA LYS A 58 -17.81 -14.14 -41.26
C LYS A 58 -16.61 -13.92 -40.35
N VAL A 59 -16.86 -13.52 -39.09
CA VAL A 59 -15.81 -13.41 -38.06
C VAL A 59 -15.14 -14.77 -37.86
N GLN A 60 -15.92 -15.84 -37.71
CA GLN A 60 -15.40 -17.20 -37.53
C GLN A 60 -14.63 -17.73 -38.74
N GLN A 61 -15.12 -17.51 -39.97
CA GLN A 61 -14.42 -17.90 -41.19
C GLN A 61 -13.08 -17.16 -41.36
N GLY A 62 -13.03 -15.89 -40.95
CA GLY A 62 -11.82 -15.08 -41.03
C GLY A 62 -10.82 -15.35 -39.91
N LEU A 63 -11.25 -15.94 -38.79
CA LEU A 63 -10.44 -16.09 -37.58
C LEU A 63 -9.14 -16.89 -37.79
N PRO A 64 -9.12 -18.06 -38.47
CA PRO A 64 -7.89 -18.87 -38.60
C PRO A 64 -6.77 -18.21 -39.41
N SER A 65 -7.07 -17.18 -40.20
CA SER A 65 -6.12 -16.45 -41.05
C SER A 65 -5.97 -14.99 -40.63
N ALA A 66 -6.47 -14.63 -39.45
CA ALA A 66 -6.45 -13.27 -38.95
C ALA A 66 -5.07 -12.90 -38.39
N SER A 67 -4.81 -11.60 -38.24
CA SER A 67 -3.61 -11.10 -37.60
C SER A 67 -3.61 -11.35 -36.09
N ALA A 68 -2.44 -11.26 -35.46
CA ALA A 68 -2.30 -11.38 -34.01
C ALA A 68 -3.17 -10.35 -33.27
N GLU A 69 -3.21 -9.10 -33.74
CA GLU A 69 -4.06 -8.04 -33.18
C GLU A 69 -5.54 -8.41 -33.21
N PHE A 70 -6.02 -8.98 -34.32
CA PHE A 70 -7.40 -9.43 -34.43
C PHE A 70 -7.70 -10.58 -33.48
N HIS A 71 -6.78 -11.52 -33.29
CA HIS A 71 -6.94 -12.59 -32.29
C HIS A 71 -7.01 -12.06 -30.86
N LEU A 72 -6.16 -11.08 -30.50
CA LEU A 72 -6.19 -10.44 -29.17
C LEU A 72 -7.52 -9.70 -28.93
N ALA A 73 -8.01 -9.00 -29.96
CA ALA A 73 -9.32 -8.35 -29.90
C ALA A 73 -10.46 -9.37 -29.82
N ALA A 74 -10.39 -10.48 -30.57
CA ALA A 74 -11.40 -11.52 -30.58
C ALA A 74 -11.45 -12.31 -29.26
N SER A 75 -10.31 -12.63 -28.67
CA SER A 75 -10.23 -13.40 -27.42
C SER A 75 -10.89 -12.64 -26.26
N SER A 76 -10.53 -11.36 -26.08
CA SER A 76 -11.15 -10.46 -25.10
C SER A 76 -12.65 -10.23 -25.36
N THR A 77 -13.04 -10.09 -26.63
CA THR A 77 -14.45 -9.92 -27.02
C THR A 77 -15.28 -11.16 -26.72
N PHE A 78 -14.76 -12.35 -27.02
CA PHE A 78 -15.48 -13.61 -26.78
C PHE A 78 -15.69 -13.84 -25.28
N LEU A 79 -14.69 -13.53 -24.45
CA LEU A 79 -14.84 -13.54 -23.00
C LEU A 79 -15.95 -12.57 -22.54
N THR A 80 -15.90 -11.32 -23.03
CA THR A 80 -16.90 -10.29 -22.70
C THR A 80 -18.34 -10.73 -23.02
N ILE A 81 -18.53 -11.43 -24.15
CA ILE A 81 -19.84 -11.96 -24.57
C ILE A 81 -20.38 -12.96 -23.53
N LEU A 82 -19.51 -13.84 -23.00
CA LEU A 82 -19.90 -14.81 -21.99
C LEU A 82 -20.15 -14.16 -20.63
N GLU A 83 -19.24 -13.28 -20.18
CA GLU A 83 -19.35 -12.57 -18.90
C GLU A 83 -20.63 -11.74 -18.80
N LYS A 84 -20.96 -11.01 -19.86
CA LYS A 84 -22.16 -10.18 -19.94
C LYS A 84 -23.42 -10.98 -20.31
N LYS A 85 -23.31 -12.30 -20.49
CA LYS A 85 -24.42 -13.20 -20.86
C LYS A 85 -25.19 -12.71 -22.09
N LEU A 86 -24.47 -12.20 -23.09
CA LEU A 86 -25.08 -11.61 -24.29
C LEU A 86 -25.69 -12.65 -25.23
N VAL A 87 -25.34 -13.92 -25.03
CA VAL A 87 -25.95 -15.07 -25.71
C VAL A 87 -26.27 -16.16 -24.70
N HIS A 88 -27.21 -17.04 -25.02
CA HIS A 88 -27.53 -18.19 -24.19
C HIS A 88 -26.29 -19.11 -24.05
N PRO A 89 -26.02 -19.72 -22.88
CA PRO A 89 -24.82 -20.55 -22.67
C PRO A 89 -24.64 -21.68 -23.69
N ARG A 90 -25.74 -22.33 -24.11
CA ARG A 90 -25.69 -23.33 -25.19
C ARG A 90 -25.21 -22.75 -26.52
N THR A 91 -25.68 -21.56 -26.88
CA THR A 91 -25.24 -20.84 -28.09
C THR A 91 -23.76 -20.50 -27.99
N PHE A 92 -23.29 -20.08 -26.81
CA PHE A 92 -21.88 -19.82 -26.58
C PHE A 92 -21.03 -21.07 -26.83
N THR A 93 -21.40 -22.20 -26.21
CA THR A 93 -20.71 -23.49 -26.36
C THR A 93 -20.66 -23.94 -27.82
N GLN A 94 -21.76 -23.82 -28.56
CA GLN A 94 -21.83 -24.29 -29.94
C GLN A 94 -21.09 -23.38 -30.92
N THR A 95 -20.99 -22.07 -30.62
CA THR A 95 -20.53 -21.08 -31.60
C THR A 95 -19.14 -20.55 -31.28
N PHE A 96 -18.88 -20.18 -30.02
CA PHE A 96 -17.66 -19.49 -29.65
C PHE A 96 -16.60 -20.44 -29.09
N LEU A 97 -17.00 -21.45 -28.31
CA LEU A 97 -16.06 -22.35 -27.64
C LEU A 97 -15.18 -23.13 -28.63
N GLN A 98 -15.74 -23.62 -29.74
CA GLN A 98 -14.95 -24.31 -30.78
C GLN A 98 -13.90 -23.39 -31.42
N GLY A 99 -14.23 -22.10 -31.61
CA GLY A 99 -13.27 -21.10 -32.08
C GLY A 99 -12.11 -20.93 -31.10
N ILE A 100 -12.41 -20.81 -29.80
CA ILE A 100 -11.40 -20.74 -28.73
C ILE A 100 -10.52 -22.00 -28.74
N LEU A 101 -11.13 -23.19 -28.70
CA LEU A 101 -10.42 -24.48 -28.66
C LEU A 101 -9.56 -24.73 -29.89
N SER A 102 -9.93 -24.20 -31.06
CA SER A 102 -9.07 -24.28 -32.25
C SER A 102 -7.91 -23.28 -32.22
N SER A 103 -8.11 -22.12 -31.58
CA SER A 103 -7.14 -21.02 -31.60
C SER A 103 -6.01 -21.18 -30.56
N ILE A 104 -6.21 -21.99 -29.52
CA ILE A 104 -5.13 -22.36 -28.58
C ILE A 104 -4.00 -23.17 -29.24
N ASP A 105 -4.25 -23.75 -30.41
CA ASP A 105 -3.25 -24.47 -31.22
C ASP A 105 -2.56 -23.58 -32.27
N SER A 106 -2.70 -22.26 -32.15
CA SER A 106 -2.00 -21.33 -33.02
C SER A 106 -0.48 -21.55 -32.96
N ARG A 107 0.16 -21.42 -34.13
CA ARG A 107 1.63 -21.46 -34.24
C ARG A 107 2.28 -20.18 -33.69
N ASP A 108 1.51 -19.11 -33.59
CA ASP A 108 1.94 -17.86 -32.95
C ASP A 108 1.77 -18.00 -31.43
N PRO A 109 2.86 -17.98 -30.64
CA PRO A 109 2.81 -18.13 -29.18
C PRO A 109 1.99 -17.05 -28.48
N VAL A 110 1.98 -15.82 -29.01
CA VAL A 110 1.21 -14.70 -28.44
C VAL A 110 -0.27 -14.96 -28.60
N VAL A 111 -0.69 -15.40 -29.80
CA VAL A 111 -2.07 -15.78 -30.08
C VAL A 111 -2.50 -16.98 -29.24
N ALA A 112 -1.71 -18.06 -29.24
CA ALA A 112 -2.01 -19.26 -28.47
C ALA A 112 -2.16 -18.95 -26.97
N SER A 113 -1.25 -18.13 -26.42
CA SER A 113 -1.30 -17.68 -25.03
C SER A 113 -2.57 -16.89 -24.73
N ALA A 114 -2.93 -15.91 -25.57
CA ALA A 114 -4.13 -15.10 -25.37
C ALA A 114 -5.42 -15.92 -25.37
N TRP A 115 -5.53 -16.91 -26.28
CA TRP A 115 -6.68 -17.81 -26.30
C TRP A 115 -6.66 -18.83 -25.16
N LEU A 116 -5.48 -19.25 -24.69
CA LEU A 116 -5.38 -20.12 -23.51
C LEU A 116 -5.88 -19.38 -22.26
N GLU A 117 -5.39 -18.16 -22.00
CA GLU A 117 -5.87 -17.37 -20.86
C GLU A 117 -7.38 -17.11 -20.96
N THR A 118 -7.88 -16.79 -22.16
CA THR A 118 -9.33 -16.68 -22.42
C THR A 118 -10.07 -17.99 -22.11
N LEU A 119 -9.53 -19.15 -22.49
CA LEU A 119 -10.13 -20.44 -22.21
C LEU A 119 -10.15 -20.75 -20.71
N LEU A 120 -9.09 -20.39 -19.98
CA LEU A 120 -9.04 -20.53 -18.54
C LEU A 120 -10.15 -19.70 -17.87
N ASP A 121 -10.36 -18.45 -18.29
CA ASP A 121 -11.45 -17.61 -17.78
C ASP A 121 -12.83 -18.15 -18.17
N VAL A 122 -12.97 -18.62 -19.41
CA VAL A 122 -14.23 -19.22 -19.91
C VAL A 122 -14.61 -20.48 -19.12
N ILE A 123 -13.65 -21.30 -18.69
CA ILE A 123 -13.93 -22.49 -17.86
C ILE A 123 -14.68 -22.09 -16.59
N ASP A 124 -14.39 -20.94 -15.98
CA ASP A 124 -15.08 -20.47 -14.76
C ASP A 124 -16.57 -20.19 -14.97
N LEU A 125 -16.96 -19.86 -16.20
CA LEU A 125 -18.30 -19.41 -16.54
C LEU A 125 -19.16 -20.53 -17.15
N LEU A 126 -18.53 -21.63 -17.57
CA LEU A 126 -19.22 -22.76 -18.21
C LEU A 126 -19.76 -23.79 -17.21
N PRO A 127 -20.88 -24.47 -17.53
CA PRO A 127 -21.35 -25.61 -16.76
C PRO A 127 -20.32 -26.76 -16.74
N ALA A 128 -20.19 -27.44 -15.60
CA ALA A 128 -19.27 -28.57 -15.43
C ALA A 128 -19.47 -29.69 -16.48
N THR A 129 -20.71 -29.87 -16.96
CA THR A 129 -21.01 -30.83 -18.03
C THR A 129 -20.31 -30.48 -19.34
N VAL A 130 -20.26 -29.20 -19.71
CA VAL A 130 -19.58 -28.69 -20.92
C VAL A 130 -18.06 -28.81 -20.76
N VAL A 131 -17.54 -28.42 -19.60
CA VAL A 131 -16.11 -28.58 -19.29
C VAL A 131 -15.70 -30.05 -19.42
N LYS A 132 -16.53 -30.97 -18.96
CA LYS A 132 -16.30 -32.42 -19.08
C LYS A 132 -16.40 -32.93 -20.52
N SER A 133 -17.41 -32.53 -21.29
CA SER A 133 -17.62 -33.07 -22.64
C SER A 133 -16.68 -32.48 -23.68
N ASP A 134 -16.37 -31.18 -23.58
CA ASP A 134 -15.75 -30.44 -24.68
C ASP A 134 -14.31 -30.01 -24.37
N ILE A 135 -13.96 -29.76 -23.09
CA ILE A 135 -12.66 -29.19 -22.72
C ILE A 135 -11.71 -30.25 -22.13
N LEU A 136 -12.21 -31.13 -21.26
CA LEU A 136 -11.40 -32.18 -20.67
C LEU A 136 -10.75 -33.11 -21.72
N PRO A 137 -11.45 -33.57 -22.78
CA PRO A 137 -10.81 -34.39 -23.81
C PRO A 137 -9.65 -33.67 -24.52
N VAL A 138 -9.78 -32.35 -24.71
CA VAL A 138 -8.71 -31.51 -25.28
C VAL A 138 -7.51 -31.48 -24.34
N ALA A 139 -7.71 -31.25 -23.04
CA ALA A 139 -6.63 -31.31 -22.06
C ALA A 139 -5.95 -32.68 -22.03
N ILE A 140 -6.73 -33.77 -22.09
CA ILE A 140 -6.20 -35.14 -22.12
C ILE A 140 -5.37 -35.41 -23.37
N ALA A 141 -5.86 -35.01 -24.54
CA ALA A 141 -5.14 -35.18 -25.80
C ALA A 141 -3.83 -34.38 -25.81
N LYS A 142 -3.86 -33.15 -25.29
CA LYS A 142 -2.69 -32.27 -25.19
C LYS A 142 -1.65 -32.75 -24.17
N GLY A 143 -2.07 -33.42 -23.11
CA GLY A 143 -1.20 -33.90 -22.04
C GLY A 143 -0.48 -35.23 -22.36
N GLN A 144 -0.74 -35.86 -23.51
CA GLN A 144 -0.08 -37.12 -23.87
C GLN A 144 1.43 -36.91 -24.07
N ILE A 145 2.24 -37.90 -23.66
CA ILE A 145 3.71 -37.85 -23.75
C ILE A 145 4.20 -37.60 -25.19
N ALA A 146 3.46 -38.07 -26.19
CA ALA A 146 3.78 -37.87 -27.60
C ALA A 146 3.63 -36.42 -28.10
N GLN A 147 2.96 -35.55 -27.33
CA GLN A 147 2.76 -34.13 -27.70
C GLN A 147 4.01 -33.30 -27.42
N PRO A 148 4.21 -32.16 -28.11
CA PRO A 148 5.28 -31.21 -27.79
C PRO A 148 5.18 -30.65 -26.37
N VAL A 149 6.32 -30.20 -25.82
CA VAL A 149 6.41 -29.62 -24.46
C VAL A 149 5.40 -28.47 -24.27
N SER A 150 5.34 -27.52 -25.20
CA SER A 150 4.39 -26.39 -25.14
C SER A 150 2.92 -26.81 -25.06
N THR A 151 2.56 -27.89 -25.75
CA THR A 151 1.22 -28.47 -25.73
C THR A 151 0.93 -29.14 -24.38
N ARG A 152 1.91 -29.83 -23.80
CA ARG A 152 1.77 -30.42 -22.45
C ARG A 152 1.69 -29.35 -21.36
N LEU A 153 2.44 -28.26 -21.47
CA LEU A 153 2.32 -27.08 -20.58
C LEU A 153 0.91 -26.47 -20.63
N THR A 154 0.32 -26.39 -21.83
CA THR A 154 -1.08 -25.98 -22.00
C THR A 154 -2.03 -26.93 -21.27
N ALA A 155 -1.81 -28.25 -21.38
CA ALA A 155 -2.59 -29.25 -20.67
C ALA A 155 -2.50 -29.09 -19.14
N CYS A 156 -1.31 -28.82 -18.59
CA CYS A 156 -1.12 -28.56 -17.15
C CYS A 156 -2.06 -27.44 -16.67
N LYS A 157 -1.98 -26.24 -17.30
CA LYS A 157 -2.83 -25.09 -16.96
C LYS A 157 -4.32 -25.42 -17.05
N LEU A 158 -4.74 -26.11 -18.13
CA LEU A 158 -6.13 -26.54 -18.29
C LEU A 158 -6.57 -27.48 -17.17
N LEU A 159 -5.75 -28.47 -16.80
CA LEU A 159 -6.09 -29.43 -15.74
C LEU A 159 -6.26 -28.74 -14.38
N GLY A 160 -5.39 -27.79 -14.04
CA GLY A 160 -5.53 -26.99 -12.82
C GLY A 160 -6.87 -26.26 -12.77
N LYS A 161 -7.25 -25.60 -13.86
CA LYS A 161 -8.52 -24.86 -13.96
C LYS A 161 -9.74 -25.76 -14.00
N ILE A 162 -9.71 -26.84 -14.81
CA ILE A 162 -10.77 -27.85 -14.89
C ILE A 162 -11.02 -28.46 -13.51
N ALA A 163 -9.98 -28.66 -12.71
CA ALA A 163 -10.13 -29.29 -11.41
C ALA A 163 -11.11 -28.53 -10.51
N THR A 164 -11.13 -27.20 -10.59
CA THR A 164 -12.03 -26.31 -9.82
C THR A 164 -13.52 -26.47 -10.16
N LYS A 165 -13.86 -27.21 -11.23
CA LYS A 165 -15.24 -27.43 -11.68
C LYS A 165 -15.81 -28.80 -11.36
N PHE A 166 -14.98 -29.75 -10.92
CA PHE A 166 -15.39 -31.14 -10.77
C PHE A 166 -15.48 -31.55 -9.31
N GLU A 167 -16.44 -32.42 -9.03
CA GLU A 167 -16.56 -33.08 -7.74
C GLU A 167 -15.42 -34.10 -7.53
N PRO A 168 -15.07 -34.42 -6.27
CA PRO A 168 -13.93 -35.29 -5.94
C PRO A 168 -13.92 -36.65 -6.66
N TYR A 169 -15.09 -37.26 -6.87
CA TYR A 169 -15.19 -38.54 -7.59
C TYR A 169 -14.74 -38.41 -9.06
N MET A 170 -15.18 -37.36 -9.75
CA MET A 170 -14.82 -37.14 -11.15
C MET A 170 -13.34 -36.77 -11.29
N LEU A 171 -12.80 -35.96 -10.37
CA LEU A 171 -11.38 -35.63 -10.35
C LEU A 171 -10.51 -36.88 -10.25
N LYS A 172 -10.82 -37.76 -9.30
CA LYS A 172 -10.05 -38.99 -9.08
C LYS A 172 -10.04 -39.90 -10.29
N LYS A 173 -11.19 -40.02 -10.97
CA LYS A 173 -11.36 -40.95 -12.08
C LYS A 173 -10.80 -40.41 -13.39
N GLU A 174 -11.07 -39.15 -13.71
CA GLU A 174 -10.88 -38.62 -15.06
C GLU A 174 -9.69 -37.63 -15.18
N VAL A 175 -9.25 -37.02 -14.07
CA VAL A 175 -8.25 -35.92 -14.10
C VAL A 175 -6.92 -36.33 -13.45
N LEU A 176 -6.98 -36.94 -12.25
CA LEU A 176 -5.77 -37.34 -11.50
C LEU A 176 -4.81 -38.26 -12.27
N PRO A 177 -5.25 -39.25 -13.07
CA PRO A 177 -4.31 -40.11 -13.81
C PRO A 177 -3.36 -39.32 -14.71
N LEU A 178 -3.86 -38.29 -15.38
CA LEU A 178 -3.03 -37.45 -16.24
C LEU A 178 -2.17 -36.49 -15.43
N ILE A 179 -2.68 -35.92 -14.34
CA ILE A 179 -1.86 -35.10 -13.42
C ILE A 179 -0.64 -35.91 -12.94
N HIS A 180 -0.84 -37.14 -12.49
CA HIS A 180 0.25 -38.01 -12.05
C HIS A 180 1.25 -38.30 -13.16
N SER A 181 0.76 -38.56 -14.38
CA SER A 181 1.65 -38.74 -15.53
C SER A 181 2.49 -37.50 -15.82
N LEU A 182 1.92 -36.30 -15.71
CA LEU A 182 2.63 -35.04 -15.96
C LEU A 182 3.60 -34.69 -14.82
N CYS A 183 3.31 -35.08 -13.58
CA CYS A 183 4.26 -34.96 -12.46
C CYS A 183 5.53 -35.81 -12.66
N GLN A 184 5.48 -36.78 -13.58
CA GLN A 184 6.57 -37.70 -13.94
C GLN A 184 7.10 -37.42 -15.35
N ASP A 185 6.81 -36.24 -15.90
CA ASP A 185 7.23 -35.88 -17.26
C ASP A 185 8.76 -35.81 -17.35
N VAL A 186 9.29 -36.20 -18.52
CA VAL A 186 10.74 -36.15 -18.80
C VAL A 186 11.29 -34.72 -18.89
N ASN A 187 10.42 -33.73 -19.15
CA ASN A 187 10.78 -32.33 -19.24
C ASN A 187 10.42 -31.60 -17.94
N TYR A 188 11.42 -30.95 -17.36
CA TYR A 188 11.29 -30.27 -16.07
C TYR A 188 10.31 -29.08 -16.10
N GLU A 189 10.13 -28.39 -17.23
CA GLU A 189 9.17 -27.28 -17.33
C GLU A 189 7.74 -27.79 -17.17
N VAL A 190 7.45 -28.98 -17.71
CA VAL A 190 6.14 -29.63 -17.54
C VAL A 190 5.94 -30.04 -16.08
N ARG A 191 6.95 -30.63 -15.44
CA ARG A 191 6.91 -30.99 -14.01
C ARG A 191 6.70 -29.76 -13.12
N ALA A 192 7.42 -28.67 -13.38
CA ALA A 192 7.28 -27.40 -12.67
C ALA A 192 5.88 -26.82 -12.87
N CYS A 193 5.40 -26.78 -14.11
CA CYS A 193 4.08 -26.26 -14.45
C CYS A 193 2.97 -27.06 -13.79
N ILE A 194 2.98 -28.40 -13.84
CA ILE A 194 1.93 -29.19 -13.18
C ILE A 194 2.02 -29.09 -11.65
N CYS A 195 3.23 -28.97 -11.08
CA CYS A 195 3.42 -28.73 -9.65
C CYS A 195 2.61 -27.51 -9.19
N SER A 196 2.75 -26.39 -9.91
CA SER A 196 2.04 -25.14 -9.63
C SER A 196 0.52 -25.21 -9.87
N GLN A 197 0.00 -26.33 -10.39
CA GLN A 197 -1.45 -26.55 -10.51
C GLN A 197 -2.02 -27.39 -9.36
N LEU A 198 -1.18 -28.09 -8.59
CA LEU A 198 -1.66 -29.07 -7.60
C LEU A 198 -2.50 -28.43 -6.49
N HIS A 199 -2.28 -27.14 -6.14
CA HIS A 199 -3.09 -26.47 -5.13
C HIS A 199 -4.54 -26.21 -5.58
N TYR A 200 -4.80 -25.99 -6.88
CA TYR A 200 -6.17 -25.89 -7.41
C TYR A 200 -6.89 -27.24 -7.32
N VAL A 201 -6.17 -28.33 -7.58
CA VAL A 201 -6.69 -29.69 -7.47
C VAL A 201 -6.98 -30.03 -6.02
N ALA A 202 -6.06 -29.71 -5.10
CA ALA A 202 -6.21 -29.96 -3.67
C ALA A 202 -7.46 -29.27 -3.08
N ARG A 203 -7.75 -28.03 -3.50
CA ARG A 203 -8.95 -27.29 -3.07
C ARG A 203 -10.26 -27.93 -3.52
N SER A 204 -10.22 -28.77 -4.55
CA SER A 204 -11.39 -29.42 -5.14
C SER A 204 -11.57 -30.87 -4.67
N LEU A 205 -10.67 -31.35 -3.82
CA LEU A 205 -10.70 -32.66 -3.19
C LEU A 205 -11.13 -32.56 -1.73
N ASP A 206 -11.68 -33.64 -1.18
CA ASP A 206 -11.92 -33.74 0.27
C ASP A 206 -10.57 -33.85 1.00
N ALA A 207 -10.46 -33.23 2.18
CA ALA A 207 -9.20 -33.16 2.95
C ALA A 207 -8.55 -34.53 3.22
N GLU A 208 -9.35 -35.58 3.45
CA GLU A 208 -8.89 -36.96 3.65
C GLU A 208 -8.23 -37.56 2.40
N THR A 209 -8.61 -37.06 1.23
CA THR A 209 -8.22 -37.62 -0.07
C THR A 209 -7.01 -36.91 -0.64
N VAL A 210 -6.74 -35.66 -0.24
CA VAL A 210 -5.56 -34.89 -0.66
C VAL A 210 -4.27 -35.64 -0.31
N LYS A 211 -4.19 -36.26 0.87
CA LYS A 211 -3.00 -37.01 1.32
C LYS A 211 -2.64 -38.16 0.37
N PRO A 212 -3.48 -39.20 0.17
CA PRO A 212 -3.15 -40.29 -0.72
C PRO A 212 -3.10 -39.88 -2.20
N ALA A 213 -3.83 -38.83 -2.60
CA ALA A 213 -3.93 -38.43 -4.00
C ALA A 213 -2.82 -37.50 -4.47
N LEU A 214 -2.29 -36.59 -3.66
CA LEU A 214 -1.39 -35.53 -4.17
C LEU A 214 -0.04 -35.46 -3.46
N LEU A 215 0.02 -35.79 -2.16
CA LEU A 215 1.26 -35.64 -1.40
C LEU A 215 2.43 -36.50 -1.88
N PRO A 216 2.26 -37.75 -2.37
CA PRO A 216 3.37 -38.50 -2.95
C PRO A 216 4.05 -37.76 -4.10
N SER A 217 3.28 -37.25 -5.05
CA SER A 217 3.81 -36.47 -6.19
C SER A 217 4.44 -35.16 -5.72
N LEU A 218 3.83 -34.45 -4.76
CA LEU A 218 4.40 -33.21 -4.23
C LEU A 218 5.75 -33.42 -3.52
N VAL A 219 5.89 -34.50 -2.74
CA VAL A 219 7.15 -34.84 -2.05
C VAL A 219 8.27 -35.14 -3.05
N GLU A 220 7.92 -35.81 -4.16
CA GLU A 220 8.86 -36.13 -5.23
C GLU A 220 9.31 -34.87 -5.97
N LEU A 221 8.36 -34.03 -6.41
CA LEU A 221 8.63 -32.73 -7.06
C LEU A 221 9.43 -31.77 -6.16
N ALA A 222 9.20 -31.80 -4.84
CA ALA A 222 9.99 -31.04 -3.88
C ALA A 222 11.43 -31.56 -3.72
N SER A 223 11.71 -32.79 -4.16
CA SER A 223 13.04 -33.41 -4.16
C SER A 223 13.62 -33.58 -5.57
N ASP A 224 13.04 -32.91 -6.56
CA ASP A 224 13.40 -32.99 -7.98
C ASP A 224 14.85 -32.58 -8.22
N GLU A 225 15.49 -33.10 -9.28
CA GLU A 225 16.86 -32.72 -9.63
C GLU A 225 16.98 -31.26 -10.11
N GLU A 226 15.93 -30.73 -10.74
CA GLU A 226 15.90 -29.38 -11.28
C GLU A 226 15.42 -28.36 -10.24
N SER A 227 16.21 -27.31 -10.02
CA SER A 227 15.89 -26.27 -9.02
C SER A 227 14.59 -25.54 -9.33
N HIS A 228 14.26 -25.38 -10.61
CA HIS A 228 13.02 -24.74 -11.04
C HIS A 228 11.77 -25.52 -10.57
N VAL A 229 11.80 -26.85 -10.62
CA VAL A 229 10.70 -27.69 -10.12
C VAL A 229 10.58 -27.59 -8.60
N ARG A 230 11.72 -27.64 -7.89
CA ARG A 230 11.75 -27.46 -6.43
C ARG A 230 11.22 -26.10 -6.00
N LEU A 231 11.49 -25.04 -6.77
CA LEU A 231 10.99 -23.69 -6.54
C LEU A 231 9.45 -23.67 -6.58
N GLU A 232 8.85 -24.22 -7.63
CA GLU A 232 7.39 -24.34 -7.76
C GLU A 232 6.78 -25.20 -6.64
N ALA A 233 7.50 -26.23 -6.18
CA ALA A 233 7.06 -27.04 -5.06
C ALA A 233 6.97 -26.25 -3.75
N VAL A 234 7.90 -25.32 -3.47
CA VAL A 234 7.82 -24.44 -2.29
C VAL A 234 6.53 -23.62 -2.31
N GLU A 235 6.22 -22.98 -3.43
CA GLU A 235 5.02 -22.15 -3.57
C GLU A 235 3.74 -22.99 -3.47
N THR A 236 3.73 -24.15 -4.12
CA THR A 236 2.61 -25.10 -4.08
C THR A 236 2.34 -25.59 -2.65
N ILE A 237 3.39 -25.92 -1.88
CA ILE A 237 3.25 -26.33 -0.47
C ILE A 237 2.55 -25.23 0.34
N VAL A 238 2.99 -23.97 0.20
CA VAL A 238 2.40 -22.82 0.92
C VAL A 238 0.93 -22.66 0.56
N ASN A 239 0.59 -22.72 -0.73
CA ASN A 239 -0.78 -22.56 -1.23
C ASN A 239 -1.69 -23.73 -0.84
N MET A 240 -1.13 -24.92 -0.60
CA MET A 240 -1.86 -26.10 -0.14
C MET A 240 -2.08 -26.14 1.37
N LEU A 241 -1.29 -25.42 2.19
CA LEU A 241 -1.37 -25.50 3.67
C LEU A 241 -2.80 -25.44 4.23
N PRO A 242 -3.70 -24.53 3.79
CA PRO A 242 -5.06 -24.45 4.32
C PRO A 242 -5.93 -25.69 4.02
N THR A 243 -5.59 -26.46 2.99
CA THR A 243 -6.37 -27.64 2.54
C THR A 243 -5.91 -28.95 3.19
N LEU A 244 -4.77 -28.92 3.90
CA LEU A 244 -4.14 -30.12 4.42
C LEU A 244 -4.60 -30.43 5.85
N GLN A 245 -4.82 -31.72 6.11
CA GLN A 245 -5.11 -32.20 7.46
C GLN A 245 -3.89 -32.05 8.37
N ALA A 246 -4.14 -31.83 9.66
CA ALA A 246 -3.10 -31.65 10.67
C ALA A 246 -2.04 -32.76 10.67
N ASP A 247 -2.44 -34.03 10.50
CA ASP A 247 -1.52 -35.16 10.47
C ASP A 247 -0.62 -35.15 9.23
N SER A 248 -1.17 -34.81 8.06
CA SER A 248 -0.39 -34.62 6.83
C SER A 248 0.63 -33.50 6.99
N VAL A 249 0.23 -32.40 7.63
CA VAL A 249 1.15 -31.29 7.89
C VAL A 249 2.27 -31.72 8.83
N LYS A 250 1.94 -32.31 9.98
CA LYS A 250 2.93 -32.72 10.99
C LYS A 250 3.91 -33.77 10.49
N PHE A 251 3.41 -34.82 9.83
CA PHE A 251 4.23 -36.00 9.52
C PHE A 251 4.81 -35.99 8.10
N THR A 252 4.34 -35.10 7.22
CA THR A 252 4.83 -35.02 5.83
C THR A 252 5.36 -33.62 5.49
N ILE A 253 4.54 -32.57 5.65
CA ILE A 253 4.92 -31.22 5.20
C ILE A 253 6.02 -30.62 6.05
N VAL A 254 5.94 -30.69 7.38
CA VAL A 254 6.96 -30.11 8.26
C VAL A 254 8.35 -30.74 8.00
N PRO A 255 8.50 -32.07 7.94
CA PRO A 255 9.76 -32.70 7.53
C PRO A 255 10.22 -32.28 6.12
N LEU A 256 9.31 -32.18 5.16
CA LEU A 256 9.62 -31.80 3.79
C LEU A 256 10.16 -30.36 3.70
N VAL A 257 9.48 -29.40 4.32
CA VAL A 257 9.91 -27.99 4.37
C VAL A 257 11.29 -27.89 5.00
N LYS A 258 11.55 -28.58 6.12
CA LYS A 258 12.87 -28.60 6.76
C LYS A 258 13.94 -29.15 5.82
N LYS A 259 13.66 -30.25 5.12
CA LYS A 259 14.56 -30.85 4.13
C LYS A 259 14.89 -29.86 3.01
N MET A 260 13.89 -29.21 2.42
CA MET A 260 14.08 -28.22 1.34
C MET A 260 14.91 -27.02 1.80
N CYS A 261 14.63 -26.51 2.99
CA CYS A 261 15.41 -25.46 3.64
C CYS A 261 16.89 -25.85 3.80
N GLU A 262 17.19 -27.05 4.31
CA GLU A 262 18.58 -27.52 4.43
C GLU A 262 19.26 -27.76 3.08
N GLN A 263 18.54 -28.32 2.11
CA GLN A 263 19.09 -28.61 0.79
C GLN A 263 19.43 -27.35 0.02
N SER A 264 18.54 -26.35 0.01
CA SER A 264 18.76 -25.09 -0.69
C SER A 264 19.95 -24.30 -0.12
N LEU A 265 20.15 -24.29 1.20
CA LEU A 265 21.35 -23.68 1.80
C LEU A 265 22.65 -24.42 1.48
N ARG A 266 22.60 -25.75 1.28
CA ARG A 266 23.79 -26.52 0.87
C ARG A 266 24.10 -26.36 -0.62
N ALA A 267 23.06 -26.24 -1.45
CA ALA A 267 23.19 -26.06 -2.88
C ALA A 267 23.49 -24.61 -3.28
N GLU A 268 23.13 -23.64 -2.43
CA GLU A 268 23.20 -22.19 -2.68
C GLU A 268 22.49 -21.77 -3.99
N ASP A 269 21.38 -22.44 -4.32
CA ASP A 269 20.60 -22.20 -5.54
C ASP A 269 19.43 -21.22 -5.32
N SER A 270 18.68 -20.90 -6.38
CA SER A 270 17.54 -19.97 -6.30
C SER A 270 16.37 -20.44 -5.44
N VAL A 271 16.34 -21.72 -5.02
CA VAL A 271 15.28 -22.25 -4.16
C VAL A 271 15.33 -21.59 -2.77
N MET A 272 16.52 -21.25 -2.27
CA MET A 272 16.64 -20.55 -0.99
C MET A 272 16.01 -19.15 -1.04
N VAL A 273 16.08 -18.48 -2.19
CA VAL A 273 15.43 -17.18 -2.40
C VAL A 273 13.92 -17.37 -2.30
N LYS A 274 13.34 -18.38 -2.96
CA LYS A 274 11.91 -18.66 -2.88
C LYS A 274 11.46 -19.08 -1.48
N ILE A 275 12.27 -19.87 -0.77
CA ILE A 275 12.01 -20.23 0.63
C ILE A 275 12.00 -18.99 1.51
N SER A 276 13.01 -18.11 1.37
CA SER A 276 13.07 -16.86 2.14
C SER A 276 11.89 -15.93 1.85
N GLU A 277 11.42 -15.87 0.60
CA GLU A 277 10.24 -15.10 0.18
C GLU A 277 8.97 -15.58 0.89
N GLN A 278 8.78 -16.90 0.96
CA GLN A 278 7.58 -17.51 1.55
C GLN A 278 7.71 -17.81 3.06
N PHE A 279 8.86 -17.52 3.67
CA PHE A 279 9.20 -18.03 5.01
C PHE A 279 8.24 -17.54 6.11
N GLY A 280 7.82 -16.28 6.06
CA GLY A 280 6.85 -15.74 7.01
C GLY A 280 5.51 -16.47 6.95
N LYS A 281 5.02 -16.76 5.73
CA LYS A 281 3.78 -17.52 5.51
C LYS A 281 3.92 -18.97 5.98
N LEU A 282 5.05 -19.62 5.71
CA LEU A 282 5.35 -20.97 6.21
C LEU A 282 5.33 -21.00 7.74
N CYS A 283 6.03 -20.08 8.41
CA CYS A 283 6.07 -20.00 9.87
C CYS A 283 4.67 -19.82 10.46
N LEU A 284 3.90 -18.83 9.99
CA LEU A 284 2.55 -18.56 10.52
C LEU A 284 1.55 -19.68 10.18
N GLY A 285 1.60 -20.22 8.95
CA GLY A 285 0.70 -21.29 8.52
C GLY A 285 0.93 -22.62 9.25
N LEU A 286 2.18 -22.91 9.63
CA LEU A 286 2.54 -24.12 10.36
C LEU A 286 2.45 -23.96 11.89
N GLU A 287 2.37 -22.73 12.39
CA GLU A 287 2.62 -22.35 13.79
C GLU A 287 1.92 -23.23 14.83
N LYS A 288 0.63 -23.53 14.63
CA LYS A 288 -0.20 -24.29 15.58
C LYS A 288 0.12 -25.79 15.60
N LEU A 289 0.84 -26.27 14.60
CA LEU A 289 1.13 -27.68 14.38
C LEU A 289 2.61 -28.04 14.67
N LEU A 290 3.46 -27.03 14.85
CA LEU A 290 4.88 -27.21 15.18
C LEU A 290 5.10 -27.48 16.68
N THR A 291 6.01 -28.40 16.96
CA THR A 291 6.58 -28.58 18.30
C THR A 291 7.49 -27.39 18.68
N PRO A 292 7.76 -27.15 19.98
CA PRO A 292 8.68 -26.09 20.40
C PRO A 292 10.09 -26.23 19.79
N GLN A 293 10.57 -27.45 19.58
CA GLN A 293 11.86 -27.71 18.94
C GLN A 293 11.85 -27.32 17.46
N GLU A 294 10.76 -27.59 16.75
CA GLU A 294 10.61 -27.19 15.35
C GLU A 294 10.45 -25.69 15.21
N LYS A 295 9.70 -25.03 16.10
CA LYS A 295 9.64 -23.55 16.13
C LYS A 295 11.04 -22.94 16.31
N ALA A 296 11.82 -23.46 17.27
CA ALA A 296 13.20 -23.02 17.48
C ALA A 296 14.10 -23.29 16.26
N TRP A 297 13.90 -24.42 15.57
CA TRP A 297 14.61 -24.74 14.34
C TRP A 297 14.28 -23.75 13.21
N MET A 298 12.99 -23.42 13.00
CA MET A 298 12.54 -22.45 11.99
C MET A 298 13.14 -21.07 12.23
N LEU A 299 13.15 -20.62 13.51
CA LEU A 299 13.79 -19.36 13.89
C LEU A 299 15.29 -19.36 13.58
N ARG A 300 16.02 -20.43 13.92
CA ARG A 300 17.46 -20.55 13.58
C ARG A 300 17.72 -20.55 12.08
N HIS A 301 16.87 -21.21 11.31
CA HIS A 301 16.99 -21.22 9.86
C HIS A 301 16.77 -19.81 9.27
N TYR A 302 15.77 -19.08 9.77
CA TYR A 302 15.54 -17.68 9.39
C TYR A 302 16.73 -16.78 9.71
N GLN A 303 17.29 -16.89 10.92
CA GLN A 303 18.49 -16.13 11.32
C GLN A 303 19.64 -16.42 10.37
N LYS A 304 19.84 -17.69 9.98
CA LYS A 304 20.90 -18.06 9.04
C LYS A 304 20.71 -17.41 7.67
N MET A 305 19.48 -17.38 7.14
CA MET A 305 19.16 -16.71 5.87
C MET A 305 19.40 -15.19 5.95
N ALA A 306 19.08 -14.57 7.08
CA ALA A 306 19.26 -13.14 7.31
C ALA A 306 20.73 -12.70 7.42
N GLU A 307 21.67 -13.63 7.57
CA GLU A 307 23.11 -13.36 7.70
C GLU A 307 23.92 -13.78 6.46
N LEU A 308 23.26 -14.32 5.43
CA LEU A 308 23.95 -14.84 4.24
C LEU A 308 24.72 -13.74 3.51
N GLY A 309 25.95 -14.05 3.07
CA GLY A 309 26.80 -13.11 2.33
C GLY A 309 27.39 -11.97 3.17
N LEU A 310 27.06 -11.84 4.46
CA LEU A 310 27.74 -10.91 5.36
C LEU A 310 29.08 -11.49 5.81
N PRO A 311 30.12 -10.66 6.01
CA PRO A 311 31.34 -11.11 6.66
C PRO A 311 30.98 -11.65 8.04
N GLN A 312 31.11 -12.96 8.22
CA GLN A 312 31.04 -13.52 9.56
C GLN A 312 32.12 -12.82 10.38
N VAL A 313 31.81 -12.38 11.59
CA VAL A 313 32.80 -11.82 12.53
C VAL A 313 33.72 -12.98 12.96
N MET A 314 34.58 -13.44 12.06
CA MET A 314 35.69 -14.31 12.36
C MET A 314 36.74 -13.43 13.02
N LYS A 315 36.99 -13.68 14.31
CA LYS A 315 38.20 -13.24 14.99
C LYS A 315 39.41 -13.93 14.33
N THR A 316 39.88 -13.41 13.21
CA THR A 316 41.14 -13.83 12.61
C THR A 316 41.80 -12.62 11.94
N ASN A 317 42.98 -12.27 12.47
CA ASN A 317 43.90 -11.29 11.90
C ASN A 317 44.33 -11.72 10.50
N VAL A 318 43.63 -11.28 9.46
CA VAL A 318 44.13 -11.32 8.08
C VAL A 318 44.10 -9.88 7.54
N PRO A 319 45.22 -9.35 7.02
CA PRO A 319 45.29 -7.97 6.54
C PRO A 319 44.37 -7.75 5.32
N ASP A 320 43.80 -6.54 5.26
CA ASP A 320 42.81 -5.97 4.31
C ASP A 320 43.13 -6.03 2.79
N TYR A 321 44.11 -6.80 2.32
CA TYR A 321 44.58 -6.73 0.93
C TYR A 321 43.90 -7.70 -0.06
N ALA A 322 42.73 -8.28 0.26
CA ALA A 322 42.08 -9.27 -0.61
C ALA A 322 40.67 -8.91 -1.12
N MET A 323 40.29 -7.63 -1.12
CA MET A 323 39.05 -7.17 -1.78
C MET A 323 39.42 -6.47 -3.10
N MET A 324 39.60 -7.26 -4.17
CA MET A 324 39.52 -6.70 -5.53
C MET A 324 38.05 -6.36 -5.83
N PRO A 325 37.72 -5.14 -6.29
CA PRO A 325 36.34 -4.70 -6.51
C PRO A 325 35.56 -5.42 -7.62
N ASP A 326 36.23 -6.19 -8.49
CA ASP A 326 35.66 -6.61 -9.78
C ASP A 326 35.28 -8.10 -9.91
N VAL A 327 35.26 -8.86 -8.81
CA VAL A 327 34.73 -10.25 -8.81
C VAL A 327 33.65 -10.37 -7.75
N VAL A 328 32.42 -9.98 -8.10
CA VAL A 328 31.24 -10.30 -7.30
C VAL A 328 31.00 -11.81 -7.39
N PRO A 329 31.03 -12.57 -6.28
CA PRO A 329 30.69 -13.99 -6.31
C PRO A 329 29.30 -14.20 -6.93
N ALA A 330 29.14 -15.21 -7.78
CA ALA A 330 27.89 -15.48 -8.51
C ALA A 330 26.64 -15.63 -7.61
N ASN A 331 26.83 -16.01 -6.34
CA ASN A 331 25.75 -16.22 -5.36
C ASN A 331 25.43 -14.99 -4.51
N THR A 332 26.16 -13.88 -4.69
CA THR A 332 25.95 -12.65 -3.88
C THR A 332 24.55 -12.07 -4.07
N ASP A 333 23.97 -12.17 -5.27
CA ASP A 333 22.61 -11.71 -5.55
C ASP A 333 21.55 -12.55 -4.81
N ASN A 334 21.71 -13.88 -4.78
CA ASN A 334 20.84 -14.76 -4.00
C ASN A 334 20.92 -14.45 -2.50
N HIS A 335 22.12 -14.19 -1.98
CA HIS A 335 22.32 -13.80 -0.57
C HIS A 335 21.62 -12.48 -0.25
N ILE A 336 21.78 -11.45 -1.10
CA ILE A 336 21.11 -10.16 -0.94
C ILE A 336 19.59 -10.33 -1.01
N ALA A 337 19.09 -11.11 -1.98
CA ALA A 337 17.66 -11.40 -2.12
C ALA A 337 17.10 -12.11 -0.88
N CYS A 338 17.83 -13.08 -0.31
CA CYS A 338 17.43 -13.73 0.94
C CYS A 338 17.34 -12.75 2.11
N ARG A 339 18.36 -11.89 2.30
CA ARG A 339 18.33 -10.91 3.39
C ARG A 339 17.23 -9.87 3.20
N HIS A 340 16.97 -9.45 1.96
CA HIS A 340 15.85 -8.58 1.62
C HIS A 340 14.49 -9.25 1.94
N ASN A 341 14.31 -10.50 1.54
CA ASN A 341 13.11 -11.27 1.86
C ASN A 341 12.97 -11.52 3.37
N CYS A 342 14.07 -11.70 4.10
CA CYS A 342 14.07 -11.72 5.55
C CYS A 342 13.58 -10.38 6.12
N ALA A 343 14.13 -9.25 5.71
CA ALA A 343 13.66 -7.93 6.15
C ALA A 343 12.15 -7.75 5.92
N TYR A 344 11.64 -8.15 4.75
CA TYR A 344 10.20 -8.11 4.44
C TYR A 344 9.36 -9.01 5.34
N ASN A 345 9.83 -10.24 5.61
CA ASN A 345 9.13 -11.21 6.45
C ASN A 345 9.28 -10.97 7.97
N PHE A 346 10.13 -10.02 8.39
CA PHE A 346 10.47 -9.82 9.79
C PHE A 346 9.27 -9.57 10.73
N PRO A 347 8.22 -8.80 10.35
CA PRO A 347 7.01 -8.68 11.16
C PRO A 347 6.32 -10.04 11.40
N ALA A 348 6.15 -10.86 10.37
CA ALA A 348 5.57 -12.19 10.49
C ALA A 348 6.39 -13.10 11.41
N ILE A 349 7.72 -13.03 11.32
CA ILE A 349 8.63 -13.79 12.19
C ILE A 349 8.60 -13.29 13.64
N THR A 350 8.42 -11.98 13.83
CA THR A 350 8.23 -11.40 15.17
C THR A 350 6.95 -11.96 15.82
N ALA A 351 5.84 -12.01 15.06
CA ALA A 351 4.59 -12.60 15.53
C ALA A 351 4.74 -14.10 15.86
N PHE A 352 5.38 -14.86 14.96
CA PHE A 352 5.67 -16.28 15.16
C PHE A 352 6.54 -16.55 16.40
N CYS A 353 7.55 -15.70 16.65
CA CYS A 353 8.43 -15.82 17.81
C CYS A 353 7.68 -15.60 19.14
N GLY A 354 6.69 -14.70 19.16
CA GLY A 354 5.85 -14.45 20.32
C GLY A 354 5.11 -15.69 20.83
N THR A 355 4.75 -16.62 19.93
CA THR A 355 4.02 -17.85 20.28
C THR A 355 4.92 -19.07 20.45
N ALA A 356 6.23 -18.92 20.26
CA ALA A 356 7.22 -19.99 20.38
C ALA A 356 7.60 -20.34 21.83
N GLY A 357 6.92 -19.77 22.83
CA GLY A 357 7.01 -20.19 24.22
C GLY A 357 8.30 -19.77 24.93
N LYS A 358 8.32 -18.54 25.45
CA LYS A 358 9.09 -17.98 26.58
C LYS A 358 8.79 -16.46 26.61
N MET A 359 8.52 -15.88 27.78
CA MET A 359 8.05 -14.49 27.88
C MET A 359 9.08 -13.40 27.50
N ASP A 360 10.36 -13.77 27.27
CA ASP A 360 11.45 -12.86 26.86
C ASP A 360 12.01 -13.15 25.44
N ASN A 361 11.15 -13.60 24.52
CA ASN A 361 11.58 -14.22 23.26
C ASN A 361 12.29 -13.29 22.26
N PHE A 362 11.82 -12.05 22.09
CA PHE A 362 12.38 -11.18 21.04
C PHE A 362 13.82 -10.76 21.33
N SER A 363 14.10 -10.22 22.52
CA SER A 363 15.41 -9.69 22.88
C SER A 363 16.52 -10.75 22.86
N GLN A 364 16.18 -11.99 23.20
CA GLN A 364 17.15 -13.09 23.24
C GLN A 364 17.34 -13.77 21.88
N GLN A 365 16.29 -13.86 21.07
CA GLN A 365 16.32 -14.66 19.84
C GLN A 365 16.37 -13.81 18.57
N LEU A 366 15.63 -12.71 18.48
CA LEU A 366 15.48 -11.98 17.20
C LEU A 366 16.13 -10.61 17.17
N TYR A 367 16.45 -10.02 18.32
CA TYR A 367 16.98 -8.66 18.36
C TYR A 367 18.30 -8.49 17.59
N SER A 368 19.23 -9.45 17.68
CA SER A 368 20.48 -9.39 16.90
C SER A 368 20.20 -9.38 15.39
N THR A 369 19.33 -10.28 14.92
CA THR A 369 18.92 -10.35 13.53
C THR A 369 18.21 -9.08 13.06
N PHE A 370 17.33 -8.50 13.90
CA PHE A 370 16.69 -7.21 13.62
C PHE A 370 17.72 -6.11 13.43
N ARG A 371 18.66 -5.99 14.37
CA ARG A 371 19.73 -4.99 14.34
C ARG A 371 20.60 -5.16 13.10
N ASP A 372 20.96 -6.40 12.77
CA ASP A 372 21.85 -6.69 11.64
C ASP A 372 21.17 -6.35 10.30
N LEU A 373 19.87 -6.63 10.15
CA LEU A 373 19.07 -6.19 8.99
C LEU A 373 18.88 -4.67 8.95
N ALA A 374 18.65 -4.02 10.10
CA ALA A 374 18.52 -2.56 10.21
C ALA A 374 19.84 -1.83 9.92
N CYS A 375 20.97 -2.51 10.05
CA CYS A 375 22.32 -2.00 9.78
C CYS A 375 22.94 -2.68 8.54
N ASP A 376 22.15 -3.30 7.67
CA ASP A 376 22.66 -4.05 6.51
C ASP A 376 23.47 -3.12 5.57
N PRO A 377 24.59 -3.58 4.98
CA PRO A 377 25.34 -2.79 4.01
C PRO A 377 24.51 -2.25 2.85
N TYR A 378 23.45 -2.97 2.44
CA TYR A 378 22.60 -2.58 1.31
C TYR A 378 21.41 -1.76 1.78
N PHE A 379 21.30 -0.53 1.26
CA PHE A 379 20.23 0.41 1.63
C PHE A 379 18.83 -0.17 1.38
N MET A 380 18.63 -0.98 0.32
CA MET A 380 17.34 -1.60 0.01
C MET A 380 16.83 -2.53 1.13
N ILE A 381 17.73 -3.19 1.87
CA ILE A 381 17.37 -4.06 2.99
C ILE A 381 16.98 -3.19 4.20
N ARG A 382 17.79 -2.17 4.52
CA ARG A 382 17.49 -1.21 5.60
C ARG A 382 16.17 -0.48 5.34
N HIS A 383 15.92 -0.08 4.10
CA HIS A 383 14.66 0.50 3.65
C HIS A 383 13.47 -0.43 3.92
N THR A 384 13.59 -1.72 3.60
CA THR A 384 12.53 -2.70 3.86
C THR A 384 12.29 -2.88 5.35
N VAL A 385 13.33 -2.89 6.19
CA VAL A 385 13.18 -2.87 7.66
C VAL A 385 12.46 -1.60 8.14
N ALA A 386 12.84 -0.44 7.60
CA ALA A 386 12.23 0.83 7.93
C ALA A 386 10.73 0.87 7.61
N CYS A 387 10.31 0.30 6.47
CA CYS A 387 8.91 0.16 6.09
C CYS A 387 8.12 -0.63 7.14
N GLY A 388 8.67 -1.74 7.66
CA GLY A 388 8.00 -2.63 8.60
C GLY A 388 8.14 -2.26 10.10
N LEU A 389 8.90 -1.22 10.44
CA LEU A 389 9.26 -0.92 11.84
C LEU A 389 8.04 -0.68 12.74
N TYR A 390 7.01 0.01 12.23
CA TYR A 390 5.78 0.28 12.97
C TYR A 390 4.99 -1.00 13.25
N GLU A 391 5.00 -1.97 12.34
CA GLU A 391 4.35 -3.28 12.52
C GLU A 391 5.05 -4.09 13.59
N ILE A 392 6.39 -4.13 13.55
CA ILE A 392 7.22 -4.79 14.57
C ILE A 392 6.94 -4.17 15.95
N ALA A 393 6.91 -2.83 16.04
CA ALA A 393 6.56 -2.14 17.28
C ALA A 393 5.13 -2.50 17.75
N GLY A 394 4.17 -2.61 16.83
CA GLY A 394 2.79 -3.01 17.13
C GLY A 394 2.68 -4.43 17.67
N ILE A 395 3.41 -5.38 17.08
CA ILE A 395 3.43 -6.79 17.50
C ILE A 395 4.09 -6.94 18.87
N LEU A 396 5.18 -6.21 19.14
CA LEU A 396 5.88 -6.25 20.43
C LEU A 396 5.07 -5.58 21.56
N GLY A 397 4.18 -4.64 21.24
CA GLY A 397 3.37 -3.94 22.23
C GLY A 397 4.24 -3.25 23.28
N SER A 398 4.07 -3.60 24.56
CA SER A 398 4.87 -3.01 25.65
C SER A 398 6.38 -3.34 25.59
N ALA A 399 6.77 -4.38 24.85
CA ALA A 399 8.18 -4.76 24.69
C ALA A 399 8.91 -3.96 23.58
N SER A 400 8.21 -3.08 22.85
CA SER A 400 8.78 -2.36 21.70
C SER A 400 9.88 -1.36 22.07
N SER A 401 10.10 -1.07 23.35
CA SER A 401 11.17 -0.17 23.82
C SER A 401 12.57 -0.61 23.42
N VAL A 402 12.75 -1.90 23.15
CA VAL A 402 14.01 -2.49 22.64
C VAL A 402 14.39 -1.97 21.25
N LEU A 403 13.43 -1.50 20.44
CA LEU A 403 13.66 -1.03 19.06
C LEU A 403 14.28 0.38 18.97
N LYS A 404 14.42 1.06 20.11
CA LYS A 404 14.90 2.45 20.19
C LYS A 404 16.24 2.67 19.47
N PRO A 405 17.28 1.84 19.65
CA PRO A 405 18.58 2.08 19.03
C PRO A 405 18.48 2.10 17.50
N GLU A 406 17.78 1.13 16.91
CA GLU A 406 17.64 1.00 15.47
C GLU A 406 16.72 2.07 14.89
N LEU A 407 15.67 2.51 15.61
CA LEU A 407 14.92 3.70 15.21
C LEU A 407 15.84 4.93 15.08
N ILE A 408 16.72 5.15 16.06
CA ILE A 408 17.65 6.28 16.04
C ILE A 408 18.66 6.14 14.89
N THR A 409 19.11 4.93 14.59
CA THR A 409 19.99 4.65 13.44
C THR A 409 19.29 4.96 12.12
N LEU A 410 18.10 4.39 11.90
CA LEU A 410 17.32 4.57 10.68
C LEU A 410 16.89 6.03 10.46
N LEU A 411 16.58 6.78 11.52
CA LEU A 411 16.29 8.21 11.44
C LEU A 411 17.48 9.07 10.96
N LYS A 412 18.70 8.51 10.96
CA LYS A 412 19.93 9.21 10.57
C LYS A 412 20.52 8.68 9.26
N ASP A 413 19.82 7.75 8.62
CA ASP A 413 20.19 7.06 7.38
C ASP A 413 19.93 7.95 6.15
N ASP A 414 20.28 7.44 4.97
CA ASP A 414 20.16 8.14 3.69
C ASP A 414 18.69 8.27 3.24
N ALA A 415 18.43 9.20 2.32
CA ALA A 415 17.08 9.56 1.86
C ALA A 415 16.27 8.35 1.34
N GLU A 416 16.94 7.38 0.71
CA GLU A 416 16.35 6.15 0.21
C GLU A 416 15.75 5.32 1.34
N VAL A 417 16.43 5.20 2.48
CA VAL A 417 15.92 4.47 3.66
C VAL A 417 14.83 5.27 4.37
N LEU A 418 15.02 6.60 4.48
CA LEU A 418 14.03 7.49 5.08
C LEU A 418 12.69 7.46 4.35
N GLN A 419 12.68 7.22 3.03
CA GLN A 419 11.45 7.04 2.24
C GLN A 419 10.57 5.90 2.76
N GLY A 420 11.16 4.84 3.31
CA GLY A 420 10.44 3.74 3.93
C GLY A 420 9.99 4.03 5.36
N LEU A 421 10.79 4.79 6.13
CA LEU A 421 10.52 5.07 7.54
C LEU A 421 9.43 6.14 7.76
N VAL A 422 9.51 7.23 7.00
CA VAL A 422 8.73 8.46 7.24
C VAL A 422 7.22 8.24 7.20
N PRO A 423 6.63 7.49 6.24
CA PRO A 423 5.17 7.34 6.14
C PRO A 423 4.49 6.82 7.41
N HIS A 424 5.22 6.09 8.26
CA HIS A 424 4.70 5.51 9.50
C HIS A 424 5.42 5.99 10.77
N LEU A 425 6.18 7.08 10.67
CA LEU A 425 7.02 7.56 11.75
C LEU A 425 6.21 8.03 12.98
N GLY A 426 5.16 8.83 12.77
CA GLY A 426 4.28 9.30 13.83
C GLY A 426 3.62 8.14 14.59
N GLN A 427 3.14 7.13 13.86
CA GLN A 427 2.58 5.91 14.44
C GLN A 427 3.62 5.11 15.24
N THR A 428 4.85 4.98 14.71
CA THR A 428 5.97 4.33 15.41
C THR A 428 6.28 5.03 16.74
N LEU A 429 6.37 6.37 16.72
CA LEU A 429 6.62 7.17 17.92
C LEU A 429 5.51 7.00 18.97
N LEU A 430 4.24 6.98 18.54
CA LEU A 430 3.10 6.73 19.42
C LEU A 430 3.15 5.35 20.07
N LEU A 431 3.48 4.31 19.31
CA LEU A 431 3.61 2.94 19.83
C LEU A 431 4.72 2.86 20.89
N LEU A 432 5.89 3.41 20.59
CA LEU A 432 7.01 3.43 21.52
C LEU A 432 6.71 4.25 22.78
N SER A 433 5.97 5.36 22.66
CA SER A 433 5.56 6.15 23.82
C SER A 433 4.55 5.41 24.69
N LYS A 434 3.57 4.73 24.08
CA LYS A 434 2.61 3.85 24.79
C LYS A 434 3.31 2.68 25.50
N ALA A 435 4.40 2.18 24.94
CA ALA A 435 5.25 1.16 25.56
C ALA A 435 6.13 1.71 26.70
N GLY A 436 6.10 3.02 26.98
CA GLY A 436 6.87 3.66 28.04
C GLY A 436 8.33 3.95 27.68
N THR A 437 8.70 3.91 26.39
CA THR A 437 10.07 4.21 25.92
C THR A 437 10.45 5.68 26.18
N PHE A 438 9.48 6.58 26.02
CA PHE A 438 9.54 8.00 26.31
C PHE A 438 8.11 8.55 26.49
N SER A 439 7.96 9.71 27.12
CA SER A 439 6.66 10.24 27.54
C SER A 439 6.54 11.74 27.26
N PRO A 440 5.32 12.26 26.99
CA PRO A 440 5.09 13.69 26.91
C PRO A 440 5.21 14.40 28.28
N ASP A 441 5.25 13.65 29.40
CA ASP A 441 5.19 14.23 30.75
C ASP A 441 6.55 14.76 31.25
N PHE A 442 7.66 14.16 30.84
CA PHE A 442 8.99 14.48 31.40
C PHE A 442 10.08 14.40 30.33
N MET A 443 11.12 15.21 30.52
CA MET A 443 12.32 15.18 29.71
C MET A 443 13.28 14.10 30.20
N ASP A 444 13.84 13.33 29.29
CA ASP A 444 14.96 12.43 29.57
C ASP A 444 15.93 12.35 28.38
N ASN A 445 17.02 11.59 28.54
CA ASN A 445 17.99 11.39 27.47
C ASN A 445 17.40 10.69 26.24
N THR A 446 16.34 9.90 26.40
CA THR A 446 15.68 9.23 25.28
C THR A 446 14.94 10.23 24.40
N VAL A 447 14.14 11.12 24.99
CA VAL A 447 13.48 12.24 24.29
C VAL A 447 14.51 13.09 23.55
N LEU A 448 15.62 13.44 24.21
CA LEU A 448 16.69 14.23 23.59
C LEU A 448 17.31 13.53 22.38
N ASN A 449 17.62 12.23 22.50
CA ASN A 449 18.28 11.48 21.44
C ASN A 449 17.36 11.24 20.24
N ILE A 450 16.10 10.87 20.47
CA ILE A 450 15.10 10.71 19.42
C ILE A 450 14.80 12.06 18.77
N GLY A 451 14.60 13.12 19.56
CA GLY A 451 14.36 14.46 19.05
C GLY A 451 15.50 14.97 18.15
N ARG A 452 16.76 14.78 18.55
CA ARG A 452 17.92 15.10 17.70
C ARG A 452 17.95 14.28 16.40
N ALA A 453 17.59 13.00 16.47
CA ALA A 453 17.52 12.14 15.28
C ALA A 453 16.40 12.59 14.33
N LEU A 454 15.22 12.95 14.83
CA LEU A 454 14.12 13.50 14.05
C LEU A 454 14.50 14.81 13.35
N ILE A 455 15.22 15.69 14.04
CA ILE A 455 15.72 16.94 13.45
C ILE A 455 16.71 16.64 12.32
N LYS A 456 17.60 15.66 12.49
CA LYS A 456 18.52 15.23 11.43
C LYS A 456 17.76 14.64 10.23
N CYS A 457 16.76 13.77 10.49
CA CYS A 457 15.89 13.19 9.48
C CYS A 457 15.21 14.28 8.62
N GLU A 458 14.57 15.26 9.26
CA GLU A 458 13.92 16.36 8.55
C GLU A 458 14.93 17.20 7.75
N ALA A 459 16.10 17.48 8.32
CA ALA A 459 17.14 18.25 7.65
C ALA A 459 17.65 17.55 6.38
N GLU A 460 17.92 16.24 6.46
CA GLU A 460 18.35 15.42 5.33
C GLU A 460 17.31 15.43 4.21
N ILE A 461 16.05 15.14 4.53
CA ILE A 461 14.95 15.12 3.56
C ILE A 461 14.75 16.49 2.92
N SER A 462 14.87 17.57 3.70
CA SER A 462 14.67 18.94 3.22
C SER A 462 15.69 19.38 2.16
N MET A 463 16.84 18.70 2.10
CA MET A 463 17.88 18.96 1.10
C MET A 463 17.68 18.18 -0.20
N THR A 464 16.77 17.20 -0.21
CA THR A 464 16.46 16.39 -1.39
C THR A 464 15.50 17.12 -2.35
N THR A 465 15.35 16.59 -3.56
CA THR A 465 14.33 17.06 -4.53
C THR A 465 12.94 16.48 -4.25
N ASN A 466 12.82 15.52 -3.33
CA ASN A 466 11.57 14.83 -3.02
C ASN A 466 10.72 15.66 -2.04
N TRP A 467 10.09 16.71 -2.57
CA TRP A 467 9.22 17.57 -1.77
C TRP A 467 8.01 16.84 -1.17
N ARG A 468 7.58 15.71 -1.76
CA ARG A 468 6.48 14.90 -1.21
C ARG A 468 6.90 14.28 0.11
N LEU A 469 8.08 13.66 0.15
CA LEU A 469 8.65 13.12 1.38
C LEU A 469 8.92 14.23 2.41
N HIS A 470 9.34 15.42 1.97
CA HIS A 470 9.51 16.57 2.87
C HIS A 470 8.19 17.06 3.48
N ALA A 471 7.13 17.17 2.68
CA ALA A 471 5.81 17.50 3.19
C ALA A 471 5.29 16.41 4.15
N GLU A 472 5.56 15.14 3.84
CA GLU A 472 5.18 13.99 4.68
C GLU A 472 5.86 14.04 6.05
N ILE A 473 7.19 14.19 6.13
CA ILE A 473 7.89 14.27 7.44
C ILE A 473 7.36 15.43 8.28
N LEU A 474 7.05 16.58 7.68
CA LEU A 474 6.46 17.71 8.41
C LEU A 474 5.09 17.34 9.01
N GLY A 475 4.25 16.63 8.26
CA GLY A 475 2.97 16.10 8.77
C GLY A 475 3.16 15.05 9.88
N GLN A 476 4.16 14.18 9.77
CA GLN A 476 4.46 13.17 10.80
C GLN A 476 4.90 13.79 12.14
N LEU A 477 5.36 15.04 12.14
CA LEU A 477 5.67 15.77 13.37
C LEU A 477 4.41 16.21 14.15
N GLU A 478 3.21 16.18 13.55
CA GLU A 478 1.93 16.46 14.26
C GLU A 478 1.71 15.52 15.46
N TYR A 479 2.35 14.36 15.47
CA TYR A 479 2.25 13.37 16.54
C TYR A 479 3.09 13.72 17.78
N LEU A 480 4.08 14.61 17.66
CA LEU A 480 5.02 14.91 18.75
C LEU A 480 4.38 15.36 20.07
N PRO A 481 3.32 16.19 20.10
CA PRO A 481 2.72 16.59 21.37
C PRO A 481 2.15 15.43 22.19
N HIS A 482 1.89 14.29 21.56
CA HIS A 482 1.38 13.10 22.22
C HIS A 482 2.48 12.20 22.79
N CYS A 483 3.74 12.45 22.44
CA CYS A 483 4.87 11.61 22.84
C CYS A 483 6.06 12.38 23.43
N MET A 484 6.13 13.70 23.26
CA MET A 484 7.23 14.54 23.74
C MET A 484 6.76 15.75 24.57
N PRO A 485 7.56 16.22 25.54
CA PRO A 485 7.20 17.37 26.36
C PRO A 485 7.02 18.67 25.57
N SER A 486 6.00 19.45 25.95
CA SER A 486 5.68 20.74 25.32
C SER A 486 6.86 21.72 25.28
N ASP A 487 7.67 21.79 26.36
CA ASP A 487 8.86 22.65 26.41
C ASP A 487 9.94 22.23 25.42
N PHE A 488 10.08 20.92 25.20
CA PHE A 488 11.02 20.38 24.23
C PHE A 488 10.62 20.76 22.81
N ILE A 489 9.35 20.55 22.48
CA ILE A 489 8.78 20.92 21.17
C ILE A 489 8.95 22.42 20.93
N TYR A 490 8.63 23.24 21.94
CA TYR A 490 8.77 24.69 21.86
C TYR A 490 10.22 25.12 21.60
N SER A 491 11.19 24.53 22.30
CA SER A 491 12.58 24.97 22.23
C SER A 491 13.30 24.48 20.96
N HIS A 492 12.92 23.32 20.43
CA HIS A 492 13.67 22.66 19.36
C HIS A 492 12.94 22.56 18.02
N PHE A 493 11.63 22.32 18.01
CA PHE A 493 10.88 22.10 16.78
C PHE A 493 10.19 23.35 16.25
N ILE A 494 9.64 24.21 17.14
CA ILE A 494 9.00 25.47 16.72
C ILE A 494 9.93 26.34 15.83
N PRO A 495 11.23 26.54 16.16
CA PRO A 495 12.14 27.30 15.29
C PRO A 495 12.30 26.69 13.90
N ILE A 496 12.40 25.36 13.81
CA ILE A 496 12.56 24.62 12.55
C ILE A 496 11.29 24.76 11.70
N ILE A 497 10.11 24.53 12.29
CA ILE A 497 8.84 24.63 11.57
C ILE A 497 8.63 26.06 11.06
N PHE A 498 8.88 27.10 11.87
CA PHE A 498 8.84 28.49 11.40
C PHE A 498 9.79 28.73 10.23
N HIS A 499 11.03 28.23 10.32
CA HIS A 499 11.96 28.34 9.22
C HIS A 499 11.42 27.67 7.93
N ARG A 500 10.77 26.50 8.02
CA ARG A 500 10.16 25.84 6.85
C ARG A 500 8.96 26.59 6.29
N ILE A 501 8.11 27.17 7.13
CA ILE A 501 7.00 28.04 6.69
C ILE A 501 7.53 29.18 5.81
N HIS A 502 8.68 29.76 6.14
CA HIS A 502 9.27 30.85 5.38
C HIS A 502 10.11 30.42 4.18
N ALA A 503 10.99 29.44 4.37
CA ALA A 503 12.10 29.16 3.46
C ALA A 503 11.86 27.98 2.53
N ALA A 504 10.92 27.06 2.83
CA ALA A 504 10.69 25.91 1.98
C ALA A 504 10.28 26.37 0.57
N ARG A 505 10.88 25.84 -0.48
CA ARG A 505 10.55 26.23 -1.87
C ARG A 505 9.15 25.74 -2.29
N PRO A 506 8.77 24.47 -2.06
CA PRO A 506 7.46 23.95 -2.46
C PRO A 506 6.35 24.44 -1.51
N VAL A 507 5.24 24.94 -2.08
CA VAL A 507 4.07 25.37 -1.32
C VAL A 507 3.48 24.25 -0.44
N PRO A 508 3.40 22.98 -0.89
CA PRO A 508 2.91 21.90 -0.03
C PRO A 508 3.73 21.72 1.26
N CYS A 509 5.06 21.89 1.21
CA CYS A 509 5.90 21.83 2.42
C CYS A 509 5.60 23.00 3.37
N ARG A 510 5.37 24.22 2.84
CA ARG A 510 4.96 25.38 3.67
C ARG A 510 3.61 25.13 4.35
N MET A 511 2.66 24.54 3.61
CA MET A 511 1.33 24.21 4.13
C MET A 511 1.39 23.11 5.20
N ALA A 512 2.17 22.06 4.99
CA ALA A 512 2.42 21.02 5.98
C ALA A 512 3.04 21.63 7.25
N ALA A 513 4.10 22.43 7.12
CA ALA A 513 4.72 23.12 8.24
C ALA A 513 3.74 24.06 8.98
N ALA A 514 2.90 24.80 8.26
CA ALA A 514 1.89 25.68 8.86
C ALA A 514 0.85 24.89 9.67
N ARG A 515 0.41 23.74 9.16
CA ARG A 515 -0.49 22.84 9.89
C ARG A 515 0.19 22.27 11.15
N THR A 516 1.42 21.77 11.03
CA THR A 516 2.20 21.26 12.17
C THR A 516 2.40 22.34 13.24
N MET A 517 2.64 23.59 12.83
CA MET A 517 2.73 24.74 13.75
C MET A 517 1.42 24.95 14.53
N LEU A 518 0.27 24.88 13.87
CA LEU A 518 -1.04 24.99 14.53
C LEU A 518 -1.31 23.83 15.49
N VAL A 519 -0.89 22.61 15.15
CA VAL A 519 -0.97 21.45 16.05
C VAL A 519 -0.08 21.69 17.29
N PHE A 520 1.14 22.17 17.11
CA PHE A 520 2.02 22.52 18.22
C PHE A 520 1.44 23.66 19.08
N LEU A 521 0.81 24.67 18.47
CA LEU A 521 0.10 25.72 19.19
C LEU A 521 -1.06 25.15 20.02
N ARG A 522 -1.87 24.25 19.42
CA ARG A 522 -3.04 23.65 20.06
C ARG A 522 -2.67 22.86 21.31
N TYR A 523 -1.65 22.01 21.20
CA TYR A 523 -1.23 21.11 22.28
C TYR A 523 -0.16 21.68 23.20
N ASN A 524 0.31 22.92 22.98
CA ASN A 524 1.21 23.55 23.92
C ASN A 524 0.49 23.77 25.26
N VAL A 525 1.08 23.34 26.37
CA VAL A 525 0.41 23.45 27.68
C VAL A 525 0.62 24.82 28.33
N LYS A 526 1.59 25.62 27.89
CA LYS A 526 1.96 26.90 28.52
C LYS A 526 1.42 28.09 27.75
N GLU A 527 0.57 28.88 28.40
CA GLU A 527 -0.06 30.03 27.77
C GLU A 527 0.94 31.11 27.31
N THR A 528 2.04 31.29 28.05
CA THR A 528 3.13 32.19 27.63
C THR A 528 3.76 31.79 26.31
N GLN A 529 3.94 30.49 26.07
CA GLN A 529 4.47 29.96 24.81
C GLN A 529 3.44 30.05 23.69
N LYS A 530 2.16 29.76 23.96
CA LYS A 530 1.09 29.96 22.98
C LYS A 530 1.01 31.42 22.51
N ASN A 531 1.06 32.37 23.45
CA ASN A 531 1.12 33.79 23.16
C ASN A 531 2.31 34.16 22.27
N ALA A 532 3.50 33.64 22.59
CA ALA A 532 4.69 33.87 21.77
C ALA A 532 4.55 33.29 20.36
N ILE A 533 3.99 32.09 20.20
CA ILE A 533 3.75 31.47 18.89
C ILE A 533 2.75 32.30 18.08
N ARG A 534 1.61 32.70 18.69
CA ARG A 534 0.60 33.55 18.02
C ARG A 534 1.17 34.90 17.60
N ALA A 535 1.92 35.57 18.48
CA ALA A 535 2.56 36.84 18.18
C ALA A 535 3.55 36.74 17.00
N ARG A 536 4.29 35.63 16.91
CA ARG A 536 5.17 35.34 15.76
C ARG A 536 4.39 35.04 14.49
N ILE A 537 3.31 34.27 14.57
CA ILE A 537 2.41 34.06 13.43
C ILE A 537 1.90 35.39 12.88
N ASP A 538 1.47 36.31 13.75
CA ASP A 538 1.00 37.62 13.34
C ASP A 538 2.12 38.46 12.72
N THR A 539 3.27 38.54 13.38
CA THR A 539 4.39 39.38 12.91
C THR A 539 5.01 38.83 11.63
N ASP A 540 5.27 37.53 11.58
CA ASP A 540 6.06 36.91 10.52
C ASP A 540 5.21 36.56 9.28
N LEU A 541 3.88 36.40 9.42
CA LEU A 541 2.97 36.04 8.32
C LEU A 541 1.92 37.11 8.04
N ARG A 542 1.04 37.42 9.00
CA ARG A 542 -0.11 38.32 8.80
C ARG A 542 0.30 39.76 8.48
N ASN A 543 1.28 40.28 9.21
CA ASN A 543 1.75 41.66 9.08
C ASN A 543 3.03 41.76 8.22
N ASN A 544 3.35 40.71 7.45
CA ASN A 544 4.54 40.71 6.63
C ASN A 544 4.34 41.50 5.33
N ASP A 545 5.36 42.24 4.91
CA ASP A 545 5.34 42.98 3.64
C ASP A 545 5.04 42.08 2.44
N SER A 546 5.49 40.82 2.48
CA SER A 546 5.24 39.84 1.43
C SER A 546 3.78 39.39 1.40
N CYS A 547 3.08 39.73 0.32
CA CYS A 547 1.70 39.27 0.09
C CYS A 547 1.58 37.73 0.04
N TYR A 548 2.62 37.01 -0.38
CA TYR A 548 2.65 35.55 -0.36
C TYR A 548 2.60 34.98 1.07
N LYS A 549 3.24 35.64 2.04
CA LYS A 549 3.21 35.24 3.45
C LYS A 549 1.89 35.59 4.11
N ARG A 550 1.31 36.75 3.78
CA ARG A 550 -0.06 37.10 4.19
C ARG A 550 -1.10 36.15 3.63
N LEU A 551 -0.97 35.76 2.36
CA LEU A 551 -1.82 34.73 1.76
C LEU A 551 -1.65 33.36 2.45
N LEU A 552 -0.42 33.02 2.86
CA LEU A 552 -0.16 31.81 3.66
C LEU A 552 -0.84 31.87 5.03
N TYR A 553 -0.89 33.05 5.67
CA TYR A 553 -1.68 33.25 6.90
C TYR A 553 -3.16 32.98 6.68
N VAL A 554 -3.78 33.52 5.62
CA VAL A 554 -5.19 33.26 5.29
C VAL A 554 -5.44 31.76 5.10
N LYS A 555 -4.57 31.07 4.36
CA LYS A 555 -4.66 29.60 4.19
C LYS A 555 -4.47 28.85 5.52
N MET A 556 -3.59 29.32 6.39
CA MET A 556 -3.39 28.76 7.72
C MET A 556 -4.63 28.95 8.60
N CYS A 557 -5.34 30.08 8.50
CA CYS A 557 -6.61 30.28 9.19
C CYS A 557 -7.68 29.27 8.75
N ALA A 558 -7.73 28.89 7.47
CA ALA A 558 -8.64 27.83 7.02
C ALA A 558 -8.34 26.50 7.75
N THR A 559 -7.07 26.12 7.85
CA THR A 559 -6.64 24.94 8.63
C THR A 559 -6.92 25.10 10.14
N ALA A 560 -6.80 26.32 10.68
CA ALA A 560 -7.09 26.60 12.08
C ALA A 560 -8.58 26.40 12.40
N MET A 561 -9.50 26.75 11.50
CA MET A 561 -10.93 26.46 11.68
C MET A 561 -11.21 24.96 11.80
N ASP A 562 -10.41 24.12 11.14
CA ASP A 562 -10.58 22.67 11.18
C ASP A 562 -9.91 22.06 12.43
N LEU A 563 -8.86 22.70 12.96
CA LEU A 563 -8.11 22.22 14.12
C LEU A 563 -8.64 22.70 15.46
N PHE A 564 -9.12 23.94 15.57
CA PHE A 564 -9.52 24.55 16.84
C PHE A 564 -11.05 24.58 16.98
N SER A 565 -11.54 24.74 18.21
CA SER A 565 -12.95 25.03 18.44
C SER A 565 -13.34 26.39 17.85
N LYS A 566 -14.63 26.56 17.55
CA LYS A 566 -15.22 27.85 17.14
C LYS A 566 -14.89 28.93 18.18
N HIS A 567 -14.94 28.59 19.48
CA HIS A 567 -14.59 29.52 20.55
C HIS A 567 -13.15 30.02 20.44
N TYR A 568 -12.17 29.10 20.37
CA TYR A 568 -10.76 29.46 20.27
C TYR A 568 -10.44 30.23 18.97
N PHE A 569 -11.04 29.82 17.85
CA PHE A 569 -10.86 30.52 16.58
C PHE A 569 -11.37 31.97 16.65
N LYS A 570 -12.57 32.17 17.22
CA LYS A 570 -13.17 33.50 17.43
C LYS A 570 -12.29 34.41 18.29
N GLU A 571 -11.70 33.85 19.34
CA GLU A 571 -10.87 34.60 20.27
C GLU A 571 -9.55 35.07 19.64
N TYR A 572 -8.88 34.20 18.88
CA TYR A 572 -7.49 34.45 18.46
C TYR A 572 -7.26 34.70 16.98
N PHE A 573 -8.14 34.25 16.08
CA PHE A 573 -7.90 34.29 14.63
C PHE A 573 -8.94 35.08 13.84
N PHE A 574 -10.17 35.24 14.37
CA PHE A 574 -11.27 35.83 13.63
C PHE A 574 -11.01 37.28 13.22
N MET A 575 -10.76 38.17 14.18
CA MET A 575 -10.47 39.57 13.89
C MET A 575 -9.18 39.70 13.06
N PRO A 576 -8.08 39.01 13.40
CA PRO A 576 -6.90 39.03 12.57
C PRO A 576 -7.09 38.65 11.09
N LEU A 577 -7.92 37.64 10.83
CA LEU A 577 -8.26 37.21 9.47
C LEU A 577 -9.12 38.26 8.76
N ILE A 578 -10.13 38.82 9.43
CA ILE A 578 -11.06 39.71 8.76
C ILE A 578 -10.47 41.07 8.42
N ASP A 579 -9.50 41.56 9.20
CA ASP A 579 -8.78 42.78 8.90
C ASP A 579 -8.03 42.68 7.54
N LEU A 580 -7.71 41.47 7.07
CA LEU A 580 -7.13 41.24 5.73
C LEU A 580 -8.15 41.33 4.58
N ALA A 581 -9.45 41.52 4.88
CA ALA A 581 -10.44 41.88 3.87
C ALA A 581 -10.13 43.25 3.25
N ASP A 582 -9.44 44.13 3.98
CA ASP A 582 -9.01 45.45 3.51
C ASP A 582 -7.57 45.47 2.97
N ASP A 583 -6.98 44.28 2.71
CA ASP A 583 -5.60 44.16 2.23
C ASP A 583 -5.42 44.84 0.87
N GLN A 584 -4.26 45.48 0.65
CA GLN A 584 -3.95 46.15 -0.61
C GLN A 584 -3.91 45.20 -1.82
N VAL A 585 -3.62 43.91 -1.60
CA VAL A 585 -3.48 42.92 -2.68
C VAL A 585 -4.80 42.18 -2.93
N PRO A 586 -5.38 42.25 -4.15
CA PRO A 586 -6.67 41.63 -4.46
C PRO A 586 -6.75 40.13 -4.17
N ASN A 587 -5.69 39.36 -4.45
CA ASN A 587 -5.68 37.92 -4.21
C ASN A 587 -5.87 37.55 -2.72
N ILE A 588 -5.41 38.40 -1.80
CA ILE A 588 -5.62 38.20 -0.36
C ILE A 588 -7.09 38.46 -0.05
N ARG A 589 -7.63 39.61 -0.47
CA ARG A 589 -9.04 39.97 -0.28
C ARG A 589 -9.97 38.90 -0.85
N LEU A 590 -9.72 38.44 -2.08
CA LEU A 590 -10.44 37.35 -2.74
C LEU A 590 -10.52 36.11 -1.84
N THR A 591 -9.37 35.68 -1.31
CA THR A 591 -9.30 34.47 -0.47
C THR A 591 -10.03 34.66 0.86
N VAL A 592 -9.97 35.85 1.46
CA VAL A 592 -10.71 36.17 2.70
C VAL A 592 -12.23 36.20 2.45
N VAL A 593 -12.68 36.79 1.34
CA VAL A 593 -14.09 36.83 0.94
C VAL A 593 -14.68 35.42 0.80
N MET A 594 -13.90 34.48 0.26
CA MET A 594 -14.32 33.07 0.19
C MET A 594 -14.57 32.43 1.56
N MET A 595 -14.00 32.99 2.64
CA MET A 595 -14.14 32.47 4.01
C MET A 595 -15.30 33.10 4.79
N PHE A 596 -15.90 34.20 4.31
CA PHE A 596 -17.00 34.88 5.03
C PHE A 596 -18.18 33.98 5.39
N PRO A 597 -18.66 33.06 4.53
CA PRO A 597 -19.79 32.19 4.90
C PRO A 597 -19.48 31.33 6.13
N LYS A 598 -18.28 30.71 6.17
CA LYS A 598 -17.82 29.91 7.30
C LYS A 598 -17.59 30.77 8.56
N LEU A 599 -17.15 32.01 8.40
CA LEU A 599 -17.02 32.97 9.50
C LEU A 599 -18.39 33.39 10.06
N LYS A 600 -19.41 33.59 9.23
CA LYS A 600 -20.76 33.90 9.71
C LYS A 600 -21.41 32.71 10.41
N SER A 601 -21.24 31.50 9.88
CA SER A 601 -21.86 30.28 10.43
C SER A 601 -21.33 29.83 11.79
N MET A 602 -20.15 30.32 12.22
CA MET A 602 -19.59 30.04 13.55
C MET A 602 -20.03 31.03 14.65
N LEU A 603 -20.79 32.07 14.30
CA LEU A 603 -21.22 33.10 15.25
C LEU A 603 -22.50 32.67 15.98
N CYS A 604 -22.57 33.03 17.26
CA CYS A 604 -23.68 32.80 18.15
C CYS A 604 -24.02 34.06 18.96
N LEU A 605 -25.28 34.49 18.92
CA LEU A 605 -25.77 35.69 19.59
C LEU A 605 -26.40 35.35 20.97
N PRO A 606 -26.27 36.25 21.96
CA PRO A 606 -25.73 37.62 21.87
C PRO A 606 -24.20 37.73 21.99
N GLY A 607 -23.49 36.64 22.33
CA GLY A 607 -22.07 36.64 22.67
C GLY A 607 -21.16 37.22 21.57
N ASP A 608 -21.45 36.93 20.31
CA ASP A 608 -20.60 37.31 19.17
C ASP A 608 -21.06 38.58 18.43
N HIS A 609 -21.92 39.40 19.03
CA HIS A 609 -22.48 40.59 18.36
C HIS A 609 -21.40 41.54 17.80
N LYS A 610 -20.28 41.71 18.52
CA LYS A 610 -19.15 42.53 18.06
C LYS A 610 -18.47 41.95 16.82
N LEU A 611 -18.29 40.63 16.76
CA LEU A 611 -17.67 39.94 15.63
C LEU A 611 -18.58 40.01 14.40
N LEU A 612 -19.89 39.81 14.57
CA LEU A 612 -20.88 39.96 13.51
C LEU A 612 -20.88 41.38 12.94
N THR A 613 -20.92 42.38 13.81
CA THR A 613 -20.91 43.80 13.41
C THR A 613 -19.65 44.15 12.61
N SER A 614 -18.49 43.65 13.04
CA SER A 614 -17.23 43.82 12.31
C SER A 614 -17.27 43.13 10.95
N LEU A 615 -17.81 41.90 10.87
CA LEU A 615 -17.94 41.16 9.61
C LEU A 615 -18.80 41.89 8.60
N GLU A 616 -19.98 42.34 9.01
CA GLU A 616 -20.86 43.11 8.14
C GLU A 616 -20.24 44.45 7.73
N ALA A 617 -19.43 45.09 8.59
CA ALA A 617 -18.74 46.33 8.25
C ALA A 617 -17.75 46.14 7.09
N HIS A 618 -16.93 45.08 7.13
CA HIS A 618 -15.99 44.77 6.04
C HIS A 618 -16.71 44.36 4.76
N ILE A 619 -17.80 43.58 4.85
CA ILE A 619 -18.64 43.23 3.67
C ILE A 619 -19.22 44.48 3.02
N ARG A 620 -19.76 45.42 3.82
CA ARG A 620 -20.27 46.70 3.32
C ARG A 620 -19.17 47.54 2.69
N ASN A 621 -17.98 47.60 3.31
CA ASN A 621 -16.83 48.32 2.77
C ASN A 621 -16.43 47.78 1.39
N LEU A 622 -16.27 46.46 1.26
CA LEU A 622 -15.93 45.80 0.00
C LEU A 622 -17.01 46.02 -1.08
N SER A 623 -18.28 45.96 -0.70
CA SER A 623 -19.40 46.18 -1.63
C SER A 623 -19.38 47.57 -2.27
N ILE A 624 -18.93 48.59 -1.52
CA ILE A 624 -18.88 49.99 -1.98
C ILE A 624 -17.55 50.29 -2.67
N ASN A 625 -16.43 49.85 -2.10
CA ASN A 625 -15.10 50.36 -2.42
C ASN A 625 -14.23 49.39 -3.24
N GLU A 626 -14.61 48.12 -3.38
CA GLU A 626 -13.83 47.16 -4.17
C GLU A 626 -13.76 47.62 -5.64
N LYS A 627 -12.62 47.39 -6.28
CA LYS A 627 -12.37 47.76 -7.69
C LYS A 627 -11.97 46.55 -8.52
N ASP A 628 -11.36 45.55 -7.91
CA ASP A 628 -10.93 44.35 -8.58
C ASP A 628 -12.13 43.52 -9.06
N ARG A 629 -12.07 43.05 -10.30
CA ARG A 629 -13.17 42.34 -10.95
C ARG A 629 -13.43 40.99 -10.31
N ASP A 630 -12.38 40.25 -9.98
CA ASP A 630 -12.51 38.87 -9.48
C ASP A 630 -12.97 38.89 -8.02
N VAL A 631 -12.47 39.84 -7.22
CA VAL A 631 -12.97 40.04 -5.85
C VAL A 631 -14.45 40.41 -5.84
N LYS A 632 -14.91 41.29 -6.74
CA LYS A 632 -16.34 41.63 -6.87
C LYS A 632 -17.20 40.44 -7.25
N ALA A 633 -16.77 39.67 -8.25
CA ALA A 633 -17.51 38.51 -8.71
C ALA A 633 -17.68 37.49 -7.57
N GLN A 634 -16.60 37.23 -6.83
CA GLN A 634 -16.63 36.34 -5.67
C GLN A 634 -17.47 36.91 -4.52
N LEU A 635 -17.39 38.22 -4.26
CA LEU A 635 -18.17 38.88 -3.22
C LEU A 635 -19.67 38.75 -3.47
N ASN A 636 -20.14 38.92 -4.71
CA ASN A 636 -21.55 38.77 -5.06
C ASN A 636 -22.04 37.34 -4.78
N LEU A 637 -21.27 36.32 -5.21
CA LEU A 637 -21.57 34.92 -4.90
C LEU A 637 -21.58 34.65 -3.38
N THR A 638 -20.64 35.26 -2.66
CA THR A 638 -20.54 35.13 -1.20
C THR A 638 -21.72 35.80 -0.49
N ILE A 639 -22.22 36.95 -0.96
CA ILE A 639 -23.40 37.64 -0.37
C ILE A 639 -24.64 36.75 -0.48
N GLU A 640 -24.88 36.14 -1.63
CA GLU A 640 -25.99 35.19 -1.80
C GLU A 640 -25.90 34.02 -0.82
N ALA A 641 -24.70 33.47 -0.61
CA ALA A 641 -24.47 32.42 0.37
C ALA A 641 -24.65 32.91 1.82
N LEU A 642 -24.26 34.15 2.13
CA LEU A 642 -24.41 34.74 3.46
C LEU A 642 -25.87 34.97 3.84
N ASP A 643 -26.72 35.37 2.89
CA ASP A 643 -28.15 35.59 3.14
C ASP A 643 -28.89 34.29 3.51
N ALA A 644 -28.40 33.14 3.03
CA ALA A 644 -28.91 31.82 3.38
C ALA A 644 -28.47 31.32 4.77
N ILE A 645 -27.50 31.99 5.42
CA ILE A 645 -26.96 31.57 6.72
C ILE A 645 -27.65 32.31 7.86
N GLU A 646 -28.46 31.58 8.62
CA GLU A 646 -29.02 32.05 9.89
C GLU A 646 -27.97 31.96 11.01
N VAL A 647 -27.71 33.08 11.68
CA VAL A 647 -26.79 33.14 12.82
C VAL A 647 -27.47 32.52 14.02
N GLN A 648 -26.78 31.62 14.72
CA GLN A 648 -27.34 30.95 15.90
C GLN A 648 -27.68 31.97 16.99
N VAL A 649 -28.83 31.80 17.64
CA VAL A 649 -29.26 32.61 18.78
C VAL A 649 -29.45 31.67 19.97
N GLU A 650 -28.74 31.93 21.07
CA GLU A 650 -28.93 31.16 22.30
C GLU A 650 -30.33 31.40 22.88
N VAL A 651 -31.24 30.45 22.66
CA VAL A 651 -32.58 30.43 23.29
C VAL A 651 -32.51 29.58 24.56
N ILE A 652 -32.80 30.21 25.70
CA ILE A 652 -32.87 29.52 27.00
C ILE A 652 -34.01 28.49 26.96
N GLY A 653 -33.68 27.19 26.99
CA GLY A 653 -34.64 26.12 27.27
C GLY A 653 -34.94 25.10 26.16
N SER A 654 -34.35 25.21 24.97
CA SER A 654 -34.48 24.17 23.93
C SER A 654 -33.19 24.06 23.11
N GLN A 655 -32.41 23.00 23.36
CA GLN A 655 -31.31 22.63 22.46
C GLN A 655 -31.85 21.71 21.36
N PRO A 656 -31.77 22.10 20.08
CA PRO A 656 -32.00 21.17 18.97
C PRO A 656 -30.96 20.02 19.04
N PRO A 657 -31.24 18.86 18.40
CA PRO A 657 -30.27 17.77 18.35
C PRO A 657 -28.96 18.25 17.73
N ALA A 658 -27.84 18.07 18.47
CA ALA A 658 -26.52 18.53 18.06
C ALA A 658 -26.13 17.91 16.71
N SER A 659 -25.73 18.76 15.76
CA SER A 659 -25.21 18.28 14.49
C SER A 659 -23.88 17.55 14.70
N LYS A 660 -23.43 16.79 13.70
CA LYS A 660 -22.08 16.18 13.73
C LYS A 660 -20.98 17.23 13.90
N GLU A 661 -21.17 18.41 13.34
CA GLU A 661 -20.22 19.52 13.45
C GLU A 661 -20.19 20.09 14.87
N ASP A 662 -21.34 20.22 15.54
CA ASP A 662 -21.43 20.72 16.91
C ASP A 662 -20.81 19.74 17.92
N ILE A 663 -20.99 18.42 17.70
CA ILE A 663 -20.34 17.38 18.53
C ILE A 663 -18.82 17.47 18.41
N GLU A 664 -18.31 17.63 17.19
CA GLU A 664 -16.87 17.74 16.95
C GLU A 664 -16.30 19.06 17.52
N ASP A 665 -17.03 20.16 17.41
CA ASP A 665 -16.65 21.44 17.99
C ASP A 665 -16.57 21.38 19.53
N GLN A 666 -17.57 20.77 20.17
CA GLN A 666 -17.59 20.56 21.62
C GLN A 666 -16.41 19.69 22.07
N ARG A 667 -16.08 18.63 21.31
CA ARG A 667 -14.91 17.79 21.59
C ARG A 667 -13.62 18.61 21.57
N LYS A 668 -13.44 19.50 20.60
CA LYS A 668 -12.26 20.39 20.51
C LYS A 668 -12.20 21.34 21.70
N ALA A 669 -13.31 21.98 22.05
CA ALA A 669 -13.40 22.91 23.18
C ALA A 669 -13.09 22.23 24.53
N ASP A 670 -13.59 21.00 24.73
CA ASP A 670 -13.31 20.20 25.92
C ASP A 670 -11.82 19.85 26.03
N GLU A 671 -11.17 19.50 24.91
CA GLU A 671 -9.73 19.23 24.86
C GLU A 671 -8.90 20.48 25.17
N GLU A 672 -9.24 21.63 24.59
CA GLU A 672 -8.57 22.92 24.83
C GLU A 672 -8.69 23.35 26.29
N THR A 673 -9.86 23.15 26.89
CA THR A 673 -10.11 23.43 28.31
C THR A 673 -9.27 22.52 29.21
N LYS A 674 -9.19 21.22 28.89
CA LYS A 674 -8.35 20.26 29.63
C LYS A 674 -6.88 20.64 29.57
N LEU A 675 -6.37 20.99 28.40
CA LEU A 675 -4.97 21.39 28.21
C LEU A 675 -4.61 22.63 29.04
N SER A 676 -5.52 23.61 29.10
CA SER A 676 -5.37 24.81 29.92
C SER A 676 -5.43 24.49 31.44
N GLY A 677 -6.22 23.48 31.82
CA GLY A 677 -6.32 22.97 33.19
C GLY A 677 -5.08 22.21 33.70
N ILE A 678 -4.27 21.60 32.82
CA ILE A 678 -3.06 20.83 33.21
C ILE A 678 -2.05 21.71 33.96
N VAL A 679 -1.92 22.99 33.59
CA VAL A 679 -1.07 23.97 34.30
C VAL A 679 -1.53 24.18 35.75
N SER A 680 -2.85 24.25 35.97
CA SER A 680 -3.44 24.46 37.29
C SER A 680 -3.24 23.26 38.23
N ALA A 681 -3.16 22.03 37.69
CA ALA A 681 -2.90 20.81 38.45
C ALA A 681 -1.40 20.58 38.72
N LEU A 682 -0.51 20.91 37.77
CA LEU A 682 0.94 20.83 37.96
C LEU A 682 1.46 21.91 38.92
N GLY A 683 0.80 23.07 39.00
CA GLY A 683 1.05 24.09 40.01
C GLY A 683 0.72 23.63 41.45
N LYS A 684 -0.26 22.73 41.62
CA LYS A 684 -0.67 22.20 42.94
C LYS A 684 0.12 20.95 43.36
N ARG A 685 0.74 20.21 42.43
CA ARG A 685 1.55 19.01 42.71
C ARG A 685 2.99 19.29 43.18
N LYS A 686 3.36 20.55 43.43
CA LYS A 686 4.65 20.87 44.10
C LYS A 686 4.66 20.60 45.61
N PHE A 687 3.56 20.09 46.18
CA PHE A 687 3.54 19.51 47.52
C PHE A 687 2.88 18.13 47.46
N VAL A 688 3.43 17.19 48.23
CA VAL A 688 3.08 15.76 48.35
C VAL A 688 3.87 14.84 47.40
N GLY A 689 4.88 14.21 47.99
CA GLY A 689 5.73 13.20 47.36
C GLY A 689 5.02 11.86 47.13
N GLN A 690 5.67 11.07 46.26
CA GLN A 690 5.54 9.63 46.03
C GLN A 690 4.35 8.91 46.66
N THR A 691 3.43 8.47 45.78
CA THR A 691 2.93 7.09 45.61
C THR A 691 1.51 7.17 45.03
N ASP A 692 1.33 6.88 43.74
CA ASP A 692 0.26 5.97 43.32
C ASP A 692 0.37 5.63 41.81
N LEU A 693 0.76 4.39 41.54
CA LEU A 693 0.94 3.84 40.20
C LEU A 693 -0.31 3.05 39.76
N LYS A 694 -1.53 3.57 40.00
CA LYS A 694 -2.77 2.87 39.61
C LYS A 694 -3.90 3.84 39.23
N ARG A 695 -3.74 4.60 38.14
CA ARG A 695 -4.87 5.21 37.40
C ARG A 695 -4.45 5.65 36.00
N ARG A 696 -4.29 4.70 35.08
CA ARG A 696 -4.19 5.01 33.63
C ARG A 696 -5.01 3.99 32.83
N LYS A 697 -6.34 4.18 32.86
CA LYS A 697 -7.34 3.55 31.98
C LYS A 697 -8.29 4.61 31.41
N PHE A 698 -7.79 5.76 30.94
CA PHE A 698 -8.64 6.81 30.37
C PHE A 698 -7.88 7.65 29.34
N PHE A 699 -7.39 7.01 28.27
CA PHE A 699 -6.93 7.71 27.05
C PHE A 699 -7.24 6.90 25.78
N ALA A 700 -8.19 5.98 25.85
CA ALA A 700 -8.66 5.19 24.72
C ALA A 700 -10.17 5.31 24.65
N LEU A 701 -10.67 6.38 24.03
CA LEU A 701 -12.02 6.52 23.47
C LEU A 701 -12.11 7.97 22.93
N GLY A 702 -11.95 8.13 21.63
CA GLY A 702 -12.12 9.44 20.98
C GLY A 702 -11.18 9.72 19.82
N TRP A 703 -10.93 8.77 18.91
CA TRP A 703 -10.44 9.10 17.58
C TRP A 703 -11.14 8.25 16.53
N GLY A 704 -12.08 8.89 15.82
CA GLY A 704 -12.44 8.53 14.46
C GLY A 704 -11.29 8.97 13.57
N ILE A 705 -10.32 8.09 13.38
CA ILE A 705 -9.43 8.14 12.22
C ILE A 705 -10.33 7.87 11.02
N CYS A 706 -10.21 8.69 9.97
CA CYS A 706 -10.85 8.45 8.68
C CYS A 706 -10.85 6.97 8.33
N SER A 707 -12.01 6.54 7.86
CA SER A 707 -12.44 5.18 7.56
C SER A 707 -11.72 4.53 6.38
N ASP A 708 -10.39 4.55 6.36
CA ASP A 708 -9.54 3.74 5.46
C ASP A 708 -8.72 2.68 6.24
N PHE A 709 -8.77 2.70 7.57
CA PHE A 709 -7.99 1.85 8.47
C PHE A 709 -8.45 0.38 8.60
N SER A 710 -9.38 -0.10 7.76
CA SER A 710 -9.86 -1.50 7.79
C SER A 710 -9.59 -2.30 6.51
N TYR A 711 -9.06 -1.70 5.43
CA TYR A 711 -8.90 -2.43 4.17
C TYR A 711 -7.57 -3.18 4.03
N SER A 712 -6.44 -2.64 4.49
CA SER A 712 -5.14 -3.33 4.30
C SER A 712 -4.85 -4.47 5.27
N PHE A 713 -5.43 -4.49 6.47
CA PHE A 713 -5.19 -5.58 7.44
C PHE A 713 -6.18 -6.76 7.31
N ARG A 714 -7.30 -6.57 6.58
CA ARG A 714 -8.25 -7.67 6.28
C ARG A 714 -7.91 -8.42 5.00
N TYR A 715 -7.24 -7.81 4.02
CA TYR A 715 -6.97 -8.49 2.75
C TYR A 715 -5.97 -9.67 2.85
N VAL A 716 -5.14 -9.71 3.91
CA VAL A 716 -4.19 -10.82 4.16
C VAL A 716 -4.76 -11.90 5.10
N LEU A 717 -5.84 -11.61 5.83
CA LEU A 717 -6.48 -12.56 6.75
C LEU A 717 -7.86 -13.05 6.30
N GLN A 718 -8.38 -12.56 5.16
CA GLN A 718 -9.69 -12.96 4.61
C GLN A 718 -9.59 -13.77 3.30
N GLN A 719 -8.39 -14.24 2.97
CA GLN A 719 -8.09 -15.25 1.92
C GLN A 719 -7.29 -16.43 2.51
N GLN A 720 -7.54 -16.79 3.78
CA GLN A 720 -7.05 -18.02 4.42
C GLN A 720 -8.20 -18.97 4.73
#